data_AF-A0A5S9NHC1-F1
#
_entry.id   AF-A0A5S9NHC1-F1
#
_cell.length_a   1.000
_cell.length_b   1.000
_cell.length_c   1.000
_cell.angle_alpha   90.00
_cell.angle_beta   90.00
_cell.angle_gamma   90.00
#
_symmetry.space_group_name_H-M   'P 1'
#
loop_
_entity.id
_entity.type
_entity.pdbx_description
1 polymer ?
#
loop_
_entity_poly.entity_id
_entity_poly.type
_entity_poly.pdbx_seq_one_letter_code
_entity_poly.pdbx_strand_id
1 'polypeptide(L)'
;MIKKTKDRSIIYLNLQETNKVFAAESVVIQGRLADDSVFFVDVGRLCYLERSRVPVYQSRGKPFTPSEVSAETLSKVRVKWFKSYLNIILHKGWRDETVRGRIYYLRYFFDFCDFDGGIKPTSLDGLLSEYRRFQNQLYQLGRLSTKASLGSTAIMGRLQTARMFIQWAFNFSDSEMVSYIPIPRNSRYTMDADCRNVNSLDAQKFIQTCAMCFYQLSTAILDKKFPINVTVQGSKSKDFYWYAASKAPIKILNYNDGDEDFLSLKGFKKNIDTEIVGANKNVETVYNNIIIRRREWREEGLTTNKTYVFNLCTYCFYHLFLSFTGGNVQPVLDLKVSEIDIDKIGVGEFAFAHKYRAGRKVGFTAPRQLMKESKTYLKLREWAFGFGFHEACEDFLFVKFGMDGKLMRQQRSAANGLVKKSPFFRGVKIISPKLHRQIASDFFVRKSSGKISLVARKLNNSIATVARSYTGMDVESQAMEMNHFYGELAERINSFNRSTDELIPVEIAKEGESQRTAVGSCNNLNGSPPLRAKGFNDKAPEPKCGTFETCLFCEHFAVHTDLEDMHKLLSLRKALSITSDIRNDLEHYEEVVQPMLYRIDEIVNTVFQSENGRSTACEEARDNVEMGYYNEHWARLIQSLLSQSLATGGTV
;
A
#
# COMPACT_ATOMS: atom_id res chain seq x y z
N MET A 1 37.18 32.91 30.47
CA MET A 1 37.09 32.32 31.83
C MET A 1 35.63 32.08 32.16
N ILE A 2 35.16 30.83 32.10
CA ILE A 2 33.80 30.47 32.48
C ILE A 2 33.76 30.42 34.02
N LYS A 3 33.01 31.34 34.65
CA LYS A 3 32.75 31.31 36.10
C LYS A 3 31.94 30.04 36.44
N LYS A 4 32.41 29.30 37.45
CA LYS A 4 31.85 28.08 38.08
C LYS A 4 30.50 27.60 37.51
N THR A 5 30.55 26.55 36.70
CA THR A 5 29.42 25.72 36.30
C THR A 5 28.83 25.03 37.55
N LYS A 6 27.51 25.21 37.78
CA LYS A 6 26.76 24.46 38.80
C LYS A 6 26.04 23.31 38.09
N ASP A 7 25.95 22.15 38.76
CA ASP A 7 25.04 21.09 38.33
C ASP A 7 23.59 21.60 38.43
N ARG A 8 22.92 21.68 37.28
CA ARG A 8 21.47 21.90 37.24
C ARG A 8 20.75 20.59 37.57
N SER A 9 19.55 20.70 38.14
CA SER A 9 18.67 19.54 38.33
C SER A 9 18.38 18.85 36.99
N ILE A 10 18.44 17.52 36.97
CA ILE A 10 18.18 16.68 35.80
C ILE A 10 16.96 15.80 36.04
N ILE A 11 16.06 15.79 35.06
CA ILE A 11 14.87 14.94 35.03
C ILE A 11 14.94 14.11 33.75
N TYR A 12 14.95 12.77 33.90
CA TYR A 12 14.86 11.86 32.78
C TYR A 12 13.40 11.69 32.38
N LEU A 13 13.06 12.06 31.15
CA LEU A 13 11.74 11.82 30.58
C LEU A 13 11.78 10.63 29.64
N ASN A 14 11.08 9.57 30.02
CA ASN A 14 10.88 8.38 29.21
C ASN A 14 9.81 8.64 28.14
N LEU A 15 10.14 8.38 26.87
CA LEU A 15 9.21 8.56 25.75
C LEU A 15 7.99 7.63 25.78
N GLN A 16 8.05 6.54 26.55
CA GLN A 16 6.91 5.62 26.74
C GLN A 16 5.92 6.09 27.81
N GLU A 17 6.25 7.13 28.58
CA GLU A 17 5.40 7.66 29.65
C GLU A 17 4.85 9.04 29.23
N THR A 18 3.53 9.16 29.13
CA THR A 18 2.87 10.46 28.88
C THR A 18 2.91 11.32 30.13
N ASN A 19 4.00 12.06 30.30
CA ASN A 19 4.23 12.95 31.43
C ASN A 19 4.05 14.43 31.03
N LYS A 20 3.40 15.22 31.88
CA LYS A 20 3.36 16.69 31.73
C LYS A 20 4.76 17.26 31.97
N VAL A 21 5.27 18.07 31.05
CA VAL A 21 6.60 18.68 31.18
C VAL A 21 6.48 19.99 31.96
N PHE A 22 6.83 19.97 33.24
CA PHE A 22 6.77 21.16 34.09
C PHE A 22 8.09 21.95 34.13
N ALA A 23 9.24 21.25 34.15
CA ALA A 23 10.59 21.83 34.25
C ALA A 23 11.42 21.51 33.00
N ALA A 24 11.14 22.17 31.87
CA ALA A 24 11.77 21.91 30.58
C ALA A 24 13.30 22.08 30.63
N GLU A 25 13.80 23.01 31.45
CA GLU A 25 15.20 23.31 31.72
C GLU A 25 15.97 22.17 32.40
N SER A 26 15.28 21.16 32.92
CA SER A 26 15.89 20.00 33.58
C SER A 26 15.84 18.73 32.72
N VAL A 27 15.15 18.77 31.58
CA VAL A 27 14.83 17.55 30.83
C VAL A 27 16.03 16.94 30.10
N VAL A 28 16.22 15.64 30.31
CA VAL A 28 16.96 14.73 29.44
C VAL A 28 15.97 13.70 28.90
N ILE A 29 15.87 13.58 27.57
CA ILE A 29 14.97 12.61 26.94
C ILE A 29 15.65 11.25 26.87
N GLN A 30 14.96 10.22 27.34
CA GLN A 30 15.38 8.83 27.31
C GLN A 30 14.42 8.02 26.43
N GLY A 31 14.97 7.19 25.55
CA GLY A 31 14.18 6.28 24.69
C GLY A 31 15.00 5.08 24.25
N ARG A 32 14.37 4.19 23.47
CA ARG A 32 14.98 2.95 22.94
C ARG A 32 15.13 3.03 21.42
N LEU A 33 16.20 2.42 20.92
CA LEU A 33 16.41 2.18 19.49
C LEU A 33 15.82 0.82 19.09
N ALA A 34 15.71 0.56 17.78
CA ALA A 34 15.17 -0.66 17.22
C ALA A 34 15.94 -1.95 17.58
N ASP A 35 17.17 -1.81 18.10
CA ASP A 35 17.99 -2.89 18.66
C ASP A 35 17.92 -2.95 20.19
N ASP A 36 16.90 -2.33 20.78
CA ASP A 36 16.64 -2.16 22.22
C ASP A 36 17.70 -1.36 23.00
N SER A 37 18.71 -0.79 22.33
CA SER A 37 19.68 0.06 23.00
C SER A 37 19.07 1.40 23.45
N VAL A 38 19.43 1.85 24.65
CA VAL A 38 18.91 3.10 25.24
C VAL A 38 19.71 4.30 24.73
N PHE A 39 19.03 5.39 24.42
CA PHE A 39 19.67 6.67 24.12
C PHE A 39 19.22 7.77 25.08
N PHE A 40 20.07 8.79 25.21
CA PHE A 40 19.81 9.98 26.00
C PHE A 40 20.05 11.24 25.16
N VAL A 41 19.14 12.20 25.24
CA VAL A 41 19.31 13.51 24.60
C VAL A 41 19.02 14.62 25.59
N ASP A 42 20.10 15.32 25.97
CA ASP A 42 20.02 16.50 26.82
C ASP A 42 19.42 17.70 26.06
N VAL A 43 18.13 17.96 26.28
CA VAL A 43 17.41 19.08 25.64
C VAL A 43 17.24 20.27 26.58
N GLY A 44 17.12 20.05 27.90
CA GLY A 44 16.90 21.11 28.87
C GLY A 44 18.04 22.11 28.94
N ARG A 45 19.26 21.67 28.60
CA ARG A 45 20.42 22.55 28.46
C ARG A 45 20.23 23.71 27.48
N LEU A 46 19.33 23.59 26.50
CA LEU A 46 19.08 24.62 25.49
C LEU A 46 18.35 25.84 26.09
N CYS A 47 17.80 25.70 27.31
CA CYS A 47 17.17 26.79 28.05
C CYS A 47 18.18 27.78 28.66
N TYR A 48 19.48 27.46 28.67
CA TYR A 48 20.54 28.28 29.24
C TYR A 48 21.35 28.98 28.13
N LEU A 49 21.62 30.28 28.30
CA LEU A 49 22.33 31.08 27.30
C LEU A 49 23.85 30.84 27.33
N GLU A 50 24.40 30.48 28.47
CA GLU A 50 25.79 30.03 28.59
C GLU A 50 25.84 28.53 28.93
N ARG A 51 26.36 27.75 27.98
CA ARG A 51 26.45 26.28 28.05
C ARG A 51 27.69 25.79 27.28
N SER A 52 28.20 24.61 27.61
CA SER A 52 29.34 24.01 26.89
C SER A 52 29.00 23.63 25.45
N ARG A 53 29.94 23.60 24.50
CA ARG A 53 29.65 22.99 23.18
C ARG A 53 29.83 21.48 23.32
N VAL A 54 28.81 20.69 22.98
CA VAL A 54 28.94 19.21 23.00
C VAL A 54 29.19 18.73 21.58
N PRO A 55 30.23 17.89 21.37
CA PRO A 55 30.49 17.33 20.05
C PRO A 55 29.29 16.53 19.56
N VAL A 56 29.05 16.65 18.26
CA VAL A 56 27.92 16.06 17.53
C VAL A 56 27.84 14.53 17.68
N TYR A 57 28.99 13.89 17.88
CA TYR A 57 29.12 12.44 18.07
C TYR A 57 29.58 12.15 19.49
N GLN A 58 28.70 11.55 20.30
CA GLN A 58 29.15 10.75 21.43
C GLN A 58 29.55 9.37 20.87
N SER A 59 30.76 8.91 21.19
CA SER A 59 31.24 7.58 20.81
C SER A 59 30.28 6.52 21.37
N ARG A 60 29.87 5.55 20.53
CA ARG A 60 29.09 4.39 20.99
C ARG A 60 29.78 3.76 22.20
N GLY A 61 29.05 3.53 23.29
CA GLY A 61 29.54 2.86 24.49
C GLY A 61 30.09 3.76 25.61
N LYS A 62 30.15 5.09 25.43
CA LYS A 62 30.48 6.00 26.56
C LYS A 62 29.23 6.30 27.40
N PRO A 63 29.35 6.39 28.74
CA PRO A 63 28.25 6.81 29.60
C PRO A 63 27.78 8.22 29.21
N PHE A 64 26.46 8.41 29.19
CA PHE A 64 25.88 9.72 28.94
C PHE A 64 26.19 10.67 30.10
N THR A 65 26.80 11.81 29.81
CA THR A 65 27.03 12.89 30.78
C THR A 65 26.15 14.09 30.39
N PRO A 66 25.29 14.60 31.30
CA PRO A 66 24.58 15.85 31.09
C PRO A 66 25.55 17.00 30.82
N SER A 67 25.10 17.96 30.02
CA SER A 67 25.98 19.05 29.61
C SER A 67 26.07 20.13 30.68
N GLU A 68 27.27 20.64 30.92
CA GLU A 68 27.50 21.79 31.78
C GLU A 68 26.81 23.07 31.28
N VAL A 69 26.19 23.81 32.22
CA VAL A 69 25.50 25.07 31.99
C VAL A 69 25.84 26.09 33.09
N SER A 70 25.71 27.38 32.79
CA SER A 70 25.68 28.42 33.82
C SER A 70 24.25 28.64 34.30
N ALA A 71 23.95 28.24 35.54
CA ALA A 71 22.61 28.32 36.12
C ALA A 71 22.03 29.75 36.11
N GLU A 72 22.88 30.77 36.23
CA GLU A 72 22.50 32.20 36.22
C GLU A 72 21.96 32.66 34.85
N THR A 73 22.19 31.87 33.80
CA THR A 73 21.86 32.24 32.41
C THR A 73 20.59 31.54 31.90
N LEU A 74 19.78 31.03 32.82
CA LEU A 74 18.49 30.41 32.52
C LEU A 74 17.54 31.42 31.86
N SER A 75 17.14 31.14 30.62
CA SER A 75 16.16 31.96 29.89
C SER A 75 14.74 31.44 30.12
N LYS A 76 13.95 32.17 30.91
CA LYS A 76 12.52 31.88 31.13
C LYS A 76 11.73 31.79 29.81
N VAL A 77 12.13 32.57 28.81
CA VAL A 77 11.49 32.55 27.48
C VAL A 77 11.78 31.23 26.77
N ARG A 78 13.05 30.78 26.74
CA ARG A 78 13.38 29.47 26.17
C ARG A 78 12.71 28.34 26.93
N VAL A 79 12.62 28.40 28.26
CA VAL A 79 11.86 27.41 29.06
C VAL A 79 10.42 27.29 28.56
N LYS A 80 9.74 28.42 28.35
CA LYS A 80 8.36 28.43 27.82
C LYS A 80 8.28 27.77 26.44
N TRP A 81 9.19 28.13 25.51
CA TRP A 81 9.22 27.54 24.16
C TRP A 81 9.44 26.03 24.19
N PHE A 82 10.45 25.57 24.94
CA PHE A 82 10.77 24.15 25.06
C PHE A 82 9.66 23.39 25.76
N LYS A 83 8.99 23.97 26.77
CA LYS A 83 7.82 23.36 27.39
C LYS A 83 6.69 23.11 26.37
N SER A 84 6.33 24.10 25.55
CA SER A 84 5.32 23.93 24.50
C SER A 84 5.74 22.87 23.47
N TYR A 85 6.98 22.94 22.99
CA TYR A 85 7.53 21.99 22.02
C TYR A 85 7.53 20.55 22.57
N LEU A 86 8.03 20.35 23.79
CA LEU A 86 8.13 19.04 24.45
C LEU A 86 6.75 18.43 24.69
N ASN A 87 5.79 19.22 25.19
CA ASN A 87 4.42 18.74 25.36
C ASN A 87 3.84 18.24 24.04
N ILE A 88 4.07 18.92 22.92
CA ILE A 88 3.56 18.48 21.61
C ILE A 88 4.26 17.19 21.16
N ILE A 89 5.59 17.13 21.16
CA ILE A 89 6.30 15.95 20.61
C ILE A 89 5.99 14.67 21.40
N LEU A 90 5.79 14.75 22.71
CA LEU A 90 5.48 13.60 23.56
C LEU A 90 4.08 13.04 23.27
N HIS A 91 3.15 13.87 22.83
CA HIS A 91 1.78 13.47 22.50
C HIS A 91 1.57 13.16 21.01
N LYS A 92 2.59 13.34 20.15
CA LYS A 92 2.48 13.05 18.70
C LYS A 92 2.46 11.56 18.36
N GLY A 93 2.75 10.66 19.30
CA GLY A 93 2.80 9.22 19.05
C GLY A 93 3.89 8.82 18.04
N TRP A 94 5.01 9.55 18.02
CA TRP A 94 6.15 9.26 17.18
C TRP A 94 7.00 8.13 17.78
N ARG A 95 7.72 7.37 16.93
CA ARG A 95 8.76 6.45 17.40
C ARG A 95 9.87 7.20 18.10
N ASP A 96 10.48 6.55 19.07
CA ASP A 96 11.65 7.02 19.78
C ASP A 96 12.76 7.51 18.84
N GLU A 97 13.06 6.82 17.73
CA GLU A 97 14.06 7.30 16.76
C GLU A 97 13.64 8.56 16.02
N THR A 98 12.34 8.73 15.78
CA THR A 98 11.82 9.94 15.12
C THR A 98 11.97 11.12 16.07
N VAL A 99 11.58 10.94 17.34
CA VAL A 99 11.75 11.95 18.40
C VAL A 99 13.23 12.28 18.57
N ARG A 100 14.09 11.27 18.69
CA ARG A 100 15.55 11.40 18.76
C ARG A 100 16.08 12.25 17.61
N GLY A 101 15.78 11.88 16.36
CA GLY A 101 16.24 12.59 15.17
C GLY A 101 15.83 14.06 15.16
N ARG A 102 14.60 14.37 15.57
CA ARG A 102 14.10 15.74 15.69
C ARG A 102 14.83 16.52 16.78
N ILE A 103 15.02 15.97 17.97
CA ILE A 103 15.73 16.68 19.04
C ILE A 103 17.20 16.92 18.66
N TYR A 104 17.85 15.97 17.97
CA TYR A 104 19.19 16.20 17.43
C TYR A 104 19.21 17.36 16.43
N TYR A 105 18.30 17.39 15.45
CA TYR A 105 18.19 18.52 14.52
C TYR A 105 17.90 19.85 15.20
N LEU A 106 17.11 19.84 16.27
CA LEU A 106 16.86 21.04 17.07
C LEU A 106 18.10 21.50 17.83
N ARG A 107 18.88 20.58 18.40
CA ARG A 107 20.17 20.89 19.02
C ARG A 107 21.14 21.53 18.03
N TYR A 108 21.22 21.02 16.80
CA TYR A 108 22.04 21.66 15.76
C TYR A 108 21.63 23.11 15.49
N PHE A 109 20.33 23.39 15.45
CA PHE A 109 19.84 24.74 15.24
C PHE A 109 20.23 25.68 16.39
N PHE A 110 20.04 25.26 17.64
CA PHE A 110 20.43 26.07 18.80
C PHE A 110 21.95 26.14 19.01
N ASP A 111 22.71 25.11 18.67
CA ASP A 111 24.17 25.17 18.69
C ASP A 111 24.67 26.20 17.66
N PHE A 112 24.04 26.26 16.49
CA PHE A 112 24.31 27.31 15.50
C PHE A 112 23.96 28.72 16.02
N CYS A 113 22.81 28.86 16.67
CA CYS A 113 22.38 30.13 17.27
C CYS A 113 23.27 30.58 18.43
N ASP A 114 23.87 29.64 19.18
CA ASP A 114 24.57 29.94 20.44
C ASP A 114 26.09 30.02 20.28
N PHE A 115 26.69 29.30 19.32
CA PHE A 115 28.16 29.20 19.18
C PHE A 115 28.71 29.71 17.85
N ASP A 116 27.96 29.61 16.75
CA ASP A 116 28.47 29.93 15.42
C ASP A 116 28.24 31.40 15.06
N GLY A 117 28.52 32.32 16.01
CA GLY A 117 28.33 33.77 15.86
C GLY A 117 26.87 34.23 15.89
N GLY A 118 25.96 33.43 16.44
CA GLY A 118 24.54 33.76 16.54
C GLY A 118 24.19 34.58 17.79
N ILE A 119 22.96 35.10 17.80
CA ILE A 119 22.49 36.07 18.81
C ILE A 119 21.89 35.46 20.07
N LYS A 120 21.94 34.12 20.24
CA LYS A 120 21.30 33.41 21.36
C LYS A 120 19.82 33.84 21.57
N PRO A 121 18.93 33.56 20.61
CA PRO A 121 17.62 34.20 20.54
C PRO A 121 16.74 33.95 21.78
N THR A 122 16.05 35.01 22.20
CA THR A 122 15.05 35.06 23.28
C THR A 122 13.76 35.79 22.88
N SER A 123 13.59 36.09 21.58
CA SER A 123 12.39 36.68 20.97
C SER A 123 12.02 35.96 19.67
N LEU A 124 10.80 36.21 19.16
CA LEU A 124 10.35 35.68 17.87
C LEU A 124 11.24 36.19 16.72
N ASP A 125 11.46 37.52 16.65
CA ASP A 125 12.29 38.12 15.60
C ASP A 125 13.72 37.58 15.62
N GLY A 126 14.25 37.33 16.82
CA GLY A 126 15.55 36.70 16.96
C GLY A 126 15.59 35.27 16.39
N LEU A 127 14.56 34.45 16.67
CA LEU A 127 14.45 33.11 16.11
C LEU A 127 14.26 33.12 14.58
N LEU A 128 13.46 34.06 14.06
CA LEU A 128 13.24 34.20 12.61
C LEU A 128 14.53 34.64 11.89
N SER A 129 15.27 35.57 12.48
CA SER A 129 16.58 36.02 11.98
C SER A 129 17.59 34.86 11.95
N GLU A 130 17.73 34.14 13.06
CA GLU A 130 18.63 32.98 13.14
C GLU A 130 18.20 31.84 12.22
N TYR A 131 16.90 31.61 12.03
CA TYR A 131 16.41 30.63 11.06
C TYR A 131 16.85 30.98 9.63
N ARG A 132 16.74 32.26 9.22
CA ARG A 132 17.20 32.71 7.89
C ARG A 132 18.70 32.53 7.73
N ARG A 133 19.48 32.87 8.77
CA ARG A 133 20.94 32.67 8.81
C ARG A 133 21.31 31.18 8.69
N PHE A 134 20.60 30.33 9.43
CA PHE A 134 20.77 28.88 9.40
C PHE A 134 20.42 28.28 8.04
N GLN A 135 19.34 28.75 7.41
CA GLN A 135 18.94 28.34 6.07
C GLN A 135 20.02 28.66 5.02
N ASN A 136 20.56 29.87 5.05
CA ASN A 136 21.62 30.26 4.13
C ASN A 136 22.86 29.39 4.32
N GLN A 137 23.28 29.14 5.57
CA GLN A 137 24.42 28.27 5.85
C GLN A 137 24.20 26.83 5.36
N LEU A 138 23.04 26.23 5.62
CA LEU A 138 22.75 24.86 5.19
C LEU A 138 22.70 24.74 3.66
N TYR A 139 22.16 25.75 2.96
CA TYR A 139 22.17 25.76 1.49
C TYR A 139 23.57 25.94 0.91
N GLN A 140 24.42 26.75 1.54
CA GLN A 140 25.84 26.83 1.17
C GLN A 140 26.54 25.49 1.35
N LEU A 141 26.32 24.81 2.47
CA LEU A 141 26.88 23.48 2.73
C LEU A 141 26.37 22.42 1.75
N GLY A 142 25.12 22.50 1.29
CA GLY A 142 24.58 21.60 0.26
C GLY A 142 25.10 21.86 -1.16
N ARG A 143 25.74 23.02 -1.40
CA ARG A 143 26.38 23.37 -2.68
C ARG A 143 27.85 22.94 -2.76
N LEU A 144 28.46 22.56 -1.64
CA LEU A 144 29.82 22.03 -1.62
C LEU A 144 29.88 20.68 -2.35
N SER A 145 30.98 20.42 -3.06
CA SER A 145 31.27 19.13 -3.72
C SER A 145 32.16 18.20 -2.89
N THR A 146 32.55 18.63 -1.69
CA THR A 146 33.49 17.91 -0.82
C THR A 146 32.79 16.98 0.16
N LYS A 147 33.56 16.18 0.92
CA LYS A 147 33.05 15.35 2.04
C LYS A 147 32.32 16.16 3.13
N ALA A 148 32.48 17.50 3.15
CA ALA A 148 31.75 18.41 4.04
C ALA A 148 30.36 18.79 3.52
N SER A 149 29.99 18.35 2.31
CA SER A 149 28.69 18.59 1.71
C SER A 149 27.56 17.93 2.50
N LEU A 150 26.48 18.66 2.71
CA LEU A 150 25.27 18.14 3.34
C LEU A 150 24.26 17.68 2.29
N GLY A 151 23.82 16.43 2.41
CA GLY A 151 22.76 15.89 1.57
C GLY A 151 21.42 16.63 1.75
N SER A 152 20.63 16.70 0.68
CA SER A 152 19.34 17.41 0.64
C SER A 152 18.37 16.97 1.74
N THR A 153 18.28 15.66 2.03
CA THR A 153 17.45 15.12 3.10
C THR A 153 17.83 15.65 4.49
N ALA A 154 19.13 15.78 4.76
CA ALA A 154 19.62 16.27 6.05
C ALA A 154 19.37 17.78 6.22
N ILE A 155 19.57 18.57 5.15
CA ILE A 155 19.22 20.00 5.12
C ILE A 155 17.74 20.19 5.41
N MET A 156 16.88 19.47 4.68
CA MET A 156 15.43 19.53 4.84
C MET A 156 14.98 19.09 6.24
N GLY A 157 15.58 18.03 6.78
CA GLY A 157 15.31 17.58 8.14
C GLY A 157 15.62 18.64 9.19
N ARG A 158 16.77 19.34 9.06
CA ARG A 158 17.19 20.42 9.95
C ARG A 158 16.26 21.63 9.86
N LEU A 159 15.99 22.12 8.65
CA LEU A 159 15.13 23.28 8.42
C LEU A 159 13.70 23.03 8.89
N GLN A 160 13.11 21.88 8.51
CA GLN A 160 11.75 21.55 8.93
C GLN A 160 11.64 21.44 10.45
N THR A 161 12.67 20.95 11.13
CA THR A 161 12.65 20.83 12.59
C THR A 161 12.73 22.20 13.27
N ALA A 162 13.63 23.08 12.82
CA ALA A 162 13.71 24.45 13.34
C ALA A 162 12.40 25.22 13.09
N ARG A 163 11.80 25.06 11.91
CA ARG A 163 10.48 25.60 11.55
C ARG A 163 9.39 25.11 12.51
N MET A 164 9.29 23.79 12.71
CA MET A 164 8.30 23.19 13.61
C MET A 164 8.49 23.66 15.05
N PHE A 165 9.73 23.82 15.50
CA PHE A 165 10.02 24.39 16.81
C PHE A 165 9.46 25.80 16.95
N ILE A 166 9.73 26.69 16.00
CA ILE A 166 9.21 28.07 16.03
C ILE A 166 7.68 28.07 16.03
N GLN A 167 7.06 27.29 15.14
CA GLN A 167 5.61 27.15 15.08
C GLN A 167 5.01 26.78 16.43
N TRP A 168 5.57 25.77 17.09
CA TRP A 168 5.04 25.22 18.34
C TRP A 168 5.44 26.02 19.58
N ALA A 169 6.56 26.72 19.54
CA ALA A 169 6.98 27.63 20.61
C ALA A 169 6.02 28.82 20.76
N PHE A 170 5.39 29.25 19.65
CA PHE A 170 4.48 30.39 19.58
C PHE A 170 3.02 30.01 19.28
N ASN A 171 2.69 28.72 19.21
CA ASN A 171 1.35 28.20 18.89
C ASN A 171 0.76 28.73 17.56
N PHE A 172 1.59 28.92 16.55
CA PHE A 172 1.12 29.33 15.23
C PHE A 172 0.40 28.21 14.49
N SER A 173 -0.67 28.57 13.79
CA SER A 173 -1.29 27.73 12.76
C SER A 173 -0.35 27.52 11.57
N ASP A 174 -0.67 26.54 10.71
CA ASP A 174 0.13 26.29 9.50
C ASP A 174 0.12 27.49 8.54
N SER A 175 -1.01 28.22 8.44
CA SER A 175 -1.14 29.40 7.57
C SER A 175 -0.31 30.58 8.07
N GLU A 176 -0.38 30.89 9.37
CA GLU A 176 0.47 31.92 10.00
C GLU A 176 1.95 31.56 9.85
N MET A 177 2.32 30.30 10.08
CA MET A 177 3.72 29.91 9.98
C MET A 177 4.27 30.05 8.54
N VAL A 178 3.43 29.90 7.52
CA VAL A 178 3.80 30.09 6.11
C VAL A 178 4.08 31.56 5.78
N SER A 179 3.40 32.51 6.41
CA SER A 179 3.65 33.94 6.18
C SER A 179 5.03 34.37 6.71
N TYR A 180 5.50 33.79 7.82
CA TYR A 180 6.83 34.08 8.37
C TYR A 180 7.97 33.36 7.65
N ILE A 181 7.78 32.06 7.42
CA ILE A 181 8.79 31.19 6.81
C ILE A 181 8.05 30.32 5.78
N PRO A 182 8.42 30.30 4.50
CA PRO A 182 7.83 29.35 3.56
C PRO A 182 8.26 27.91 3.88
N ILE A 183 7.44 26.92 3.48
CA ILE A 183 7.85 25.52 3.60
C ILE A 183 9.09 25.30 2.71
N PRO A 184 10.23 24.84 3.28
CA PRO A 184 11.44 24.64 2.49
C PRO A 184 11.16 23.61 1.37
N ARG A 185 11.63 23.91 0.15
CA ARG A 185 11.44 23.07 -1.04
C ARG A 185 12.77 22.48 -1.46
N ASN A 186 12.78 21.21 -1.86
CA ASN A 186 13.96 20.58 -2.40
C ASN A 186 14.12 21.03 -3.87
N SER A 187 15.10 21.88 -4.19
CA SER A 187 15.32 22.33 -5.58
C SER A 187 16.11 21.33 -6.43
N ARG A 188 16.67 20.29 -5.82
CA ARG A 188 17.32 19.17 -6.53
C ARG A 188 16.45 17.94 -6.45
N TYR A 189 15.38 17.95 -7.23
CA TYR A 189 14.80 16.70 -7.68
C TYR A 189 15.54 16.32 -8.98
N THR A 190 16.77 15.81 -8.85
CA THR A 190 17.22 14.81 -9.81
C THR A 190 16.26 13.65 -9.58
N MET A 191 15.18 13.66 -10.34
CA MET A 191 14.42 12.50 -10.73
C MET A 191 15.45 11.38 -10.94
N ASP A 192 15.63 10.45 -9.99
CA ASP A 192 16.41 9.23 -10.26
C ASP A 192 15.72 8.58 -11.46
N ALA A 193 16.31 8.76 -12.64
CA ALA A 193 15.80 8.23 -13.90
C ALA A 193 15.70 6.69 -13.81
N ASP A 194 16.55 6.08 -12.99
CA ASP A 194 16.58 4.63 -12.76
C ASP A 194 15.37 4.07 -12.01
N CYS A 195 14.69 4.87 -11.17
CA CYS A 195 13.45 4.41 -10.52
C CYS A 195 12.23 4.44 -11.46
N ARG A 196 12.36 5.07 -12.63
CA ARG A 196 11.31 5.26 -13.64
C ARG A 196 11.39 4.30 -14.82
N ASN A 197 12.46 3.51 -14.89
CA ASN A 197 12.77 2.61 -16.01
C ASN A 197 12.25 1.17 -15.80
N VAL A 198 11.19 0.97 -15.02
CA VAL A 198 10.48 -0.31 -15.01
C VAL A 198 9.20 -0.10 -15.80
N ASN A 199 9.13 -0.70 -16.99
CA ASN A 199 7.90 -0.70 -17.77
C ASN A 199 6.81 -1.50 -17.03
N SER A 200 5.55 -1.21 -17.34
CA SER A 200 4.36 -1.86 -16.76
C SER A 200 4.44 -3.38 -16.86
N LEU A 201 5.02 -3.86 -17.97
CA LEU A 201 5.17 -5.28 -18.28
C LEU A 201 6.11 -6.02 -17.30
N ASP A 202 7.23 -5.42 -16.92
CA ASP A 202 8.15 -5.98 -15.93
C ASP A 202 7.45 -6.11 -14.56
N ALA A 203 6.67 -5.09 -14.18
CA ALA A 203 5.90 -5.11 -12.94
C ALA A 203 4.81 -6.20 -12.95
N GLN A 204 4.09 -6.33 -14.08
CA GLN A 204 3.10 -7.37 -14.30
C GLN A 204 3.71 -8.76 -14.16
N LYS A 205 4.80 -9.03 -14.89
CA LYS A 205 5.50 -10.32 -14.84
C LYS A 205 5.96 -10.65 -13.42
N PHE A 206 6.47 -9.68 -12.68
CA PHE A 206 6.91 -9.87 -11.31
C PHE A 206 5.74 -10.19 -10.35
N ILE A 207 4.65 -9.44 -10.41
CA ILE A 207 3.47 -9.66 -9.56
C ILE A 207 2.80 -11.00 -9.89
N GLN A 208 2.67 -11.34 -11.17
CA GLN A 208 2.17 -12.65 -11.62
C GLN A 208 3.04 -13.80 -11.11
N THR A 209 4.37 -13.64 -11.20
CA THR A 209 5.31 -14.62 -10.64
C THR A 209 5.10 -14.78 -9.13
N CYS A 210 4.93 -13.68 -8.40
CA CYS A 210 4.63 -13.73 -6.96
C CYS A 210 3.32 -14.46 -6.67
N ALA A 211 2.25 -14.17 -7.41
CA ALA A 211 0.95 -14.82 -7.25
C ALA A 211 1.04 -16.34 -7.49
N MET A 212 1.65 -16.74 -8.60
CA MET A 212 1.84 -18.15 -8.97
C MET A 212 2.70 -18.89 -7.94
N CYS A 213 3.85 -18.31 -7.56
CA CYS A 213 4.72 -18.87 -6.53
C CYS A 213 3.98 -19.03 -5.21
N PHE A 214 3.32 -17.98 -4.73
CA PHE A 214 2.58 -18.02 -3.49
C PHE A 214 1.53 -19.13 -3.51
N TYR A 215 0.71 -19.21 -4.57
CA TYR A 215 -0.33 -20.22 -4.69
C TYR A 215 0.22 -21.65 -4.71
N GLN A 216 1.17 -21.95 -5.59
CA GLN A 216 1.71 -23.30 -5.78
C GLN A 216 2.46 -23.79 -4.53
N LEU A 217 3.27 -22.92 -3.95
CA LEU A 217 4.11 -23.26 -2.80
C LEU A 217 3.32 -23.35 -1.49
N SER A 218 2.35 -22.46 -1.26
CA SER A 218 1.50 -22.52 -0.06
C SER A 218 0.62 -23.77 -0.08
N THR A 219 0.00 -24.09 -1.22
CA THR A 219 -0.81 -25.31 -1.40
C THR A 219 0.04 -26.56 -1.14
N ALA A 220 1.27 -26.60 -1.64
CA ALA A 220 2.14 -27.75 -1.44
C ALA A 220 2.56 -27.98 0.03
N ILE A 221 2.76 -26.89 0.80
CA ILE A 221 2.98 -27.00 2.25
C ILE A 221 1.72 -27.51 2.95
N LEU A 222 0.59 -26.85 2.71
CA LEU A 222 -0.68 -27.15 3.42
C LEU A 222 -1.22 -28.55 3.09
N ASP A 223 -1.10 -28.99 1.83
CA ASP A 223 -1.54 -30.32 1.37
C ASP A 223 -0.47 -31.42 1.56
N LYS A 224 0.72 -31.08 2.09
CA LYS A 224 1.87 -31.99 2.22
C LYS A 224 2.26 -32.68 0.88
N LYS A 225 2.11 -31.97 -0.25
CA LYS A 225 2.41 -32.47 -1.60
C LYS A 225 3.85 -32.16 -2.00
N PHE A 226 4.58 -33.18 -2.43
CA PHE A 226 5.96 -33.07 -2.90
C PHE A 226 6.33 -34.18 -3.89
N PRO A 227 7.08 -33.91 -4.98
CA PRO A 227 7.64 -32.63 -5.39
C PRO A 227 6.56 -31.63 -5.80
N ILE A 228 6.89 -30.34 -5.75
CA ILE A 228 5.90 -29.28 -5.89
C ILE A 228 5.68 -29.01 -7.37
N ASN A 229 4.44 -29.17 -7.86
CA ASN A 229 4.10 -28.76 -9.22
C ASN A 229 4.20 -27.23 -9.34
N VAL A 230 4.96 -26.77 -10.35
CA VAL A 230 5.28 -25.36 -10.52
C VAL A 230 5.15 -24.94 -11.97
N THR A 231 4.75 -23.70 -12.19
CA THR A 231 4.67 -23.13 -13.53
C THR A 231 5.92 -22.31 -13.80
N VAL A 232 6.59 -22.62 -14.91
CA VAL A 232 7.79 -21.91 -15.35
C VAL A 232 7.38 -20.83 -16.35
N GLN A 233 7.78 -19.57 -16.11
CA GLN A 233 7.50 -18.48 -17.04
C GLN A 233 8.03 -18.79 -18.45
N GLY A 234 7.21 -18.54 -19.47
CA GLY A 234 7.54 -18.79 -20.87
C GLY A 234 7.32 -20.24 -21.34
N SER A 235 6.95 -21.16 -20.44
CA SER A 235 6.61 -22.54 -20.82
C SER A 235 5.10 -22.80 -20.77
N LYS A 236 4.58 -23.53 -21.77
CA LYS A 236 3.19 -24.04 -21.79
C LYS A 236 3.04 -25.38 -21.07
N SER A 237 4.14 -26.04 -20.71
CA SER A 237 4.14 -27.35 -20.08
C SER A 237 3.70 -27.26 -18.62
N LYS A 238 2.77 -28.14 -18.22
CA LYS A 238 2.31 -28.28 -16.82
C LYS A 238 3.16 -29.26 -15.99
N ASP A 239 4.10 -29.93 -16.64
CA ASP A 239 4.85 -31.06 -16.07
C ASP A 239 6.11 -30.65 -15.30
N PHE A 240 6.22 -29.41 -14.83
CA PHE A 240 7.40 -28.95 -14.09
C PHE A 240 7.22 -29.13 -12.59
N TYR A 241 8.27 -29.67 -11.95
CA TYR A 241 8.29 -30.00 -10.54
C TYR A 241 9.54 -29.46 -9.85
N TRP A 242 9.32 -28.71 -8.78
CA TRP A 242 10.37 -28.24 -7.88
C TRP A 242 10.64 -29.27 -6.79
N TYR A 243 11.92 -29.55 -6.53
CA TYR A 243 12.34 -30.62 -5.62
C TYR A 243 13.49 -30.23 -4.68
N ALA A 244 13.98 -28.99 -4.70
CA ALA A 244 14.99 -28.51 -3.75
C ALA A 244 15.20 -27.00 -3.76
N ALA A 245 15.57 -26.45 -2.60
CA ALA A 245 15.99 -25.06 -2.45
C ALA A 245 17.06 -24.67 -3.48
N SER A 246 16.82 -23.54 -4.17
CA SER A 246 17.73 -22.98 -5.19
C SER A 246 18.07 -23.90 -6.38
N LYS A 247 17.34 -25.01 -6.58
CA LYS A 247 17.49 -25.87 -7.77
C LYS A 247 16.38 -25.59 -8.76
N ALA A 248 16.72 -25.54 -10.05
CA ALA A 248 15.75 -25.40 -11.12
C ALA A 248 14.73 -26.54 -11.11
N PRO A 249 13.45 -26.27 -11.42
CA PRO A 249 12.46 -27.32 -11.63
C PRO A 249 12.90 -28.30 -12.71
N ILE A 250 12.49 -29.55 -12.58
CA ILE A 250 12.66 -30.60 -13.59
C ILE A 250 11.31 -30.92 -14.23
N LYS A 251 11.31 -31.48 -15.42
CA LYS A 251 10.08 -31.90 -16.10
C LYS A 251 9.86 -33.40 -15.91
N ILE A 252 8.69 -33.76 -15.39
CA ILE A 252 8.28 -35.14 -15.12
C ILE A 252 6.91 -35.36 -15.77
N LEU A 253 6.88 -36.09 -16.88
CA LEU A 253 5.68 -36.35 -17.67
C LEU A 253 4.74 -37.32 -16.93
N ASN A 254 3.43 -37.11 -16.95
CA ASN A 254 2.45 -38.03 -16.34
C ASN A 254 2.63 -38.30 -14.84
N TYR A 255 3.28 -37.39 -14.09
CA TYR A 255 3.47 -37.57 -12.64
C TYR A 255 2.13 -37.71 -11.89
N ASN A 256 2.01 -38.77 -11.10
CA ASN A 256 0.87 -39.02 -10.21
C ASN A 256 1.37 -39.35 -8.80
N ASP A 257 0.95 -38.57 -7.79
CA ASP A 257 1.42 -38.69 -6.41
C ASP A 257 1.00 -39.99 -5.72
N GLY A 258 -0.04 -40.66 -6.23
CA GLY A 258 -0.60 -41.91 -5.71
C GLY A 258 -0.25 -43.16 -6.52
N ASP A 259 0.58 -43.06 -7.55
CA ASP A 259 0.97 -44.19 -8.41
C ASP A 259 2.29 -44.81 -7.90
N GLU A 260 2.20 -46.05 -7.38
CA GLU A 260 3.36 -46.79 -6.86
C GLU A 260 4.40 -47.10 -7.94
N ASP A 261 3.97 -47.29 -9.19
CA ASP A 261 4.86 -47.57 -10.31
C ASP A 261 5.74 -46.35 -10.61
N PHE A 262 5.19 -45.14 -10.42
CA PHE A 262 5.88 -43.87 -10.55
C PHE A 262 6.86 -43.59 -9.41
N LEU A 263 6.56 -44.09 -8.21
CA LEU A 263 7.45 -44.01 -7.05
C LEU A 263 8.65 -44.95 -7.16
N SER A 264 8.69 -45.85 -8.16
CA SER A 264 9.86 -46.68 -8.47
C SER A 264 10.90 -45.94 -9.33
N LEU A 265 12.19 -46.31 -9.18
CA LEU A 265 13.27 -45.76 -10.01
C LEU A 265 13.04 -46.03 -11.52
N LYS A 266 12.43 -47.17 -11.85
CA LYS A 266 12.13 -47.57 -13.23
C LYS A 266 11.06 -46.67 -13.84
N GLY A 267 9.95 -46.44 -13.12
CA GLY A 267 8.89 -45.52 -13.56
C GLY A 267 9.38 -44.09 -13.67
N PHE A 268 10.21 -43.63 -12.72
CA PHE A 268 10.80 -42.30 -12.77
C PHE A 268 11.71 -42.11 -14.01
N LYS A 269 12.60 -43.07 -14.30
CA LYS A 269 13.48 -43.03 -15.49
C LYS A 269 12.70 -42.96 -16.81
N LYS A 270 11.52 -43.58 -16.88
CA LYS A 270 10.65 -43.58 -18.08
C LYS A 270 10.02 -42.20 -18.35
N ASN A 271 9.75 -41.43 -17.30
CA ASN A 271 8.90 -40.25 -17.38
C ASN A 271 9.64 -38.93 -17.17
N ILE A 272 10.90 -38.96 -16.72
CA ILE A 272 11.72 -37.76 -16.56
C ILE A 272 12.27 -37.28 -17.91
N ASP A 273 12.20 -35.97 -18.13
CA ASP A 273 12.89 -35.32 -19.24
C ASP A 273 14.40 -35.21 -18.94
N THR A 274 15.20 -36.04 -19.60
CA THR A 274 16.65 -36.14 -19.35
C THR A 274 17.44 -34.94 -19.87
N GLU A 275 16.92 -34.19 -20.86
CA GLU A 275 17.57 -32.99 -21.38
C GLU A 275 17.61 -31.88 -20.32
N ILE A 276 16.54 -31.77 -19.52
CA ILE A 276 16.39 -30.74 -18.48
C ILE A 276 17.21 -31.07 -17.22
N VAL A 277 17.47 -32.35 -16.95
CA VAL A 277 18.35 -32.78 -15.85
C VAL A 277 19.79 -32.33 -16.08
N GLY A 278 20.15 -32.06 -17.34
CA GLY A 278 21.48 -31.63 -17.78
C GLY A 278 22.42 -32.83 -17.89
N ALA A 279 23.22 -32.89 -18.96
CA ALA A 279 24.04 -34.04 -19.33
C ALA A 279 24.96 -34.59 -18.21
N ASN A 280 25.30 -33.76 -17.20
CA ASN A 280 26.21 -34.11 -16.11
C ASN A 280 25.52 -34.55 -14.80
N LYS A 281 24.18 -34.61 -14.71
CA LYS A 281 23.49 -35.06 -13.48
C LYS A 281 22.92 -36.46 -13.64
N ASN A 282 23.30 -37.35 -12.73
CA ASN A 282 22.75 -38.70 -12.66
C ASN A 282 21.25 -38.66 -12.24
N VAL A 283 20.38 -39.19 -13.10
CA VAL A 283 18.92 -39.31 -12.88
C VAL A 283 18.59 -40.02 -11.57
N GLU A 284 19.36 -41.03 -11.20
CA GLU A 284 19.19 -41.78 -9.95
C GLU A 284 19.46 -40.91 -8.72
N THR A 285 20.46 -40.03 -8.80
CA THR A 285 20.71 -39.05 -7.74
C THR A 285 19.54 -38.07 -7.60
N VAL A 286 18.93 -37.64 -8.72
CA VAL A 286 17.75 -36.76 -8.68
C VAL A 286 16.54 -37.49 -8.07
N TYR A 287 16.30 -38.73 -8.48
CA TYR A 287 15.25 -39.59 -7.91
C TYR A 287 15.42 -39.78 -6.40
N ASN A 288 16.60 -40.22 -5.95
CA ASN A 288 16.88 -40.45 -4.52
C ASN A 288 16.66 -39.17 -3.70
N ASN A 289 17.10 -38.02 -4.22
CA ASN A 289 16.84 -36.72 -3.60
C ASN A 289 15.34 -36.40 -3.47
N ILE A 290 14.53 -36.72 -4.48
CA ILE A 290 13.08 -36.50 -4.46
C ILE A 290 12.42 -37.39 -3.42
N ILE A 291 12.75 -38.69 -3.39
CA ILE A 291 12.16 -39.64 -2.44
C ILE A 291 12.50 -39.29 -0.98
N ILE A 292 13.77 -38.97 -0.69
CA ILE A 292 14.19 -38.54 0.65
C ILE A 292 13.43 -37.28 1.07
N ARG A 293 13.43 -36.25 0.23
CA ARG A 293 12.77 -34.98 0.55
C ARG A 293 11.26 -35.10 0.62
N ARG A 294 10.66 -36.01 -0.14
CA ARG A 294 9.23 -36.30 -0.07
C ARG A 294 8.85 -36.86 1.30
N ARG A 295 9.67 -37.77 1.84
CA ARG A 295 9.49 -38.31 3.19
C ARG A 295 9.60 -37.18 4.23
N GLU A 296 10.70 -36.45 4.20
CA GLU A 296 10.94 -35.27 5.06
C GLU A 296 9.83 -34.20 4.95
N TRP A 297 9.24 -34.02 3.76
CA TRP A 297 8.17 -33.05 3.52
C TRP A 297 6.89 -33.43 4.27
N ARG A 298 6.58 -34.74 4.33
CA ARG A 298 5.37 -35.29 4.95
C ARG A 298 5.48 -35.41 6.47
N GLU A 299 6.70 -35.60 6.98
CA GLU A 299 7.00 -35.57 8.40
C GLU A 299 6.70 -34.20 9.02
N GLU A 300 6.54 -34.13 10.35
CA GLU A 300 6.16 -32.89 11.03
C GLU A 300 7.34 -31.93 11.24
N GLY A 301 8.59 -32.39 11.13
CA GLY A 301 9.79 -31.57 11.37
C GLY A 301 10.03 -30.45 10.37
N LEU A 302 10.73 -29.39 10.82
CA LEU A 302 11.15 -28.28 9.97
C LEU A 302 12.41 -28.67 9.18
N THR A 303 12.37 -28.48 7.86
CA THR A 303 13.51 -28.76 6.97
C THR A 303 13.92 -27.53 6.19
N THR A 304 15.14 -27.53 5.66
CA THR A 304 15.67 -26.43 4.83
C THR A 304 14.75 -26.10 3.65
N ASN A 305 14.10 -27.11 3.05
CA ASN A 305 13.15 -26.90 1.96
C ASN A 305 11.86 -26.23 2.45
N LYS A 306 11.28 -26.71 3.56
CA LYS A 306 10.09 -26.09 4.18
C LYS A 306 10.36 -24.64 4.57
N THR A 307 11.50 -24.37 5.18
CA THR A 307 11.99 -23.03 5.53
C THR A 307 12.13 -22.14 4.30
N TYR A 308 12.78 -22.63 3.24
CA TYR A 308 12.94 -21.88 1.99
C TYR A 308 11.59 -21.54 1.35
N VAL A 309 10.70 -22.52 1.25
CA VAL A 309 9.38 -22.38 0.63
C VAL A 309 8.50 -21.44 1.42
N PHE A 310 8.44 -21.57 2.75
CA PHE A 310 7.69 -20.65 3.62
C PHE A 310 8.20 -19.20 3.49
N ASN A 311 9.52 -19.00 3.56
CA ASN A 311 10.10 -17.66 3.43
C ASN A 311 9.81 -17.05 2.06
N LEU A 312 9.79 -17.87 0.99
CA LEU A 312 9.45 -17.41 -0.36
C LEU A 312 7.95 -17.11 -0.49
N CYS A 313 7.07 -17.90 0.12
CA CYS A 313 5.64 -17.60 0.22
C CYS A 313 5.40 -16.27 0.92
N THR A 314 6.00 -16.04 2.08
CA THR A 314 5.90 -14.78 2.82
C THR A 314 6.39 -13.61 1.97
N TYR A 315 7.51 -13.78 1.26
CA TYR A 315 8.01 -12.75 0.35
C TYR A 315 6.98 -12.42 -0.75
N CYS A 316 6.49 -13.44 -1.45
CA CYS A 316 5.54 -13.26 -2.55
C CYS A 316 4.24 -12.63 -2.06
N PHE A 317 3.67 -13.13 -0.96
CA PHE A 317 2.46 -12.59 -0.38
C PHE A 317 2.63 -11.14 0.09
N TYR A 318 3.75 -10.79 0.71
CA TYR A 318 4.06 -9.40 1.09
C TYR A 318 4.05 -8.45 -0.12
N HIS A 319 4.59 -8.87 -1.26
CA HIS A 319 4.57 -8.09 -2.49
C HIS A 319 3.16 -8.00 -3.11
N LEU A 320 2.36 -9.07 -3.05
CA LEU A 320 0.95 -9.03 -3.45
C LEU A 320 0.16 -8.06 -2.57
N PHE A 321 0.31 -8.17 -1.25
CA PHE A 321 -0.33 -7.31 -0.27
C PHE A 321 -0.01 -5.84 -0.51
N LEU A 322 1.27 -5.49 -0.75
CA LEU A 322 1.67 -4.14 -1.11
C LEU A 322 1.04 -3.63 -2.41
N SER A 323 0.94 -4.51 -3.41
CA SER A 323 0.38 -4.16 -4.71
C SER A 323 -1.12 -3.86 -4.63
N PHE A 324 -1.86 -4.65 -3.85
CA PHE A 324 -3.31 -4.49 -3.68
C PHE A 324 -3.69 -3.35 -2.71
N THR A 325 -2.92 -3.17 -1.63
CA THR A 325 -3.21 -2.12 -0.63
C THR A 325 -2.63 -0.76 -1.00
N GLY A 326 -1.63 -0.71 -1.89
CA GLY A 326 -0.82 0.49 -2.11
C GLY A 326 -0.11 0.98 -0.83
N GLY A 327 0.02 0.13 0.19
CA GLY A 327 0.47 0.49 1.53
C GLY A 327 1.90 1.02 1.59
N ASN A 328 2.21 1.81 2.62
CA ASN A 328 3.60 2.16 2.89
C ASN A 328 4.32 0.93 3.45
N VAL A 329 5.51 0.63 2.92
CA VAL A 329 6.37 -0.50 3.33
C VAL A 329 6.43 -0.70 4.85
N GLN A 330 6.70 0.36 5.61
CA GLN A 330 6.87 0.23 7.06
C GLN A 330 5.55 -0.06 7.80
N PRO A 331 4.49 0.74 7.64
CA PRO A 331 3.16 0.39 8.15
C PRO A 331 2.72 -1.04 7.80
N VAL A 332 2.95 -1.52 6.57
CA VAL A 332 2.60 -2.90 6.19
C VAL A 332 3.44 -3.93 6.95
N LEU A 333 4.74 -3.71 7.12
CA LEU A 333 5.60 -4.58 7.95
C LEU A 333 5.34 -4.46 9.46
N ASP A 334 4.64 -3.42 9.91
CA ASP A 334 4.25 -3.22 11.31
C ASP A 334 2.87 -3.82 11.62
N LEU A 335 2.09 -4.23 10.61
CA LEU A 335 0.76 -4.80 10.80
C LEU A 335 0.81 -6.02 11.70
N LYS A 336 -0.12 -6.05 12.66
CA LYS A 336 -0.35 -7.19 13.53
C LYS A 336 -1.55 -8.01 13.06
N VAL A 337 -1.57 -9.31 13.38
CA VAL A 337 -2.69 -10.20 13.06
C VAL A 337 -3.95 -9.72 13.76
N SER A 338 -3.83 -9.28 15.02
CA SER A 338 -4.91 -8.68 15.81
C SER A 338 -5.50 -7.39 15.22
N GLU A 339 -4.79 -6.72 14.31
CA GLU A 339 -5.22 -5.47 13.67
C GLU A 339 -5.90 -5.69 12.31
N ILE A 340 -6.20 -6.95 11.94
CA ILE A 340 -6.73 -7.32 10.63
C ILE A 340 -8.09 -8.01 10.78
N ASP A 341 -9.06 -7.49 10.04
CA ASP A 341 -10.41 -8.03 9.89
C ASP A 341 -10.59 -8.45 8.42
N ILE A 342 -10.24 -9.69 8.11
CA ILE A 342 -10.20 -10.20 6.73
C ILE A 342 -11.55 -10.11 6.02
N ASP A 343 -12.66 -10.23 6.75
CA ASP A 343 -13.99 -10.24 6.15
C ASP A 343 -14.44 -8.83 5.70
N LYS A 344 -13.69 -7.78 6.08
CA LYS A 344 -13.83 -6.42 5.54
C LYS A 344 -13.06 -6.17 4.24
N ILE A 345 -12.24 -7.11 3.76
CA ILE A 345 -11.54 -6.96 2.47
C ILE A 345 -12.58 -6.89 1.35
N GLY A 346 -12.51 -5.84 0.53
CA GLY A 346 -13.48 -5.51 -0.51
C GLY A 346 -14.58 -4.54 -0.06
N VAL A 347 -14.96 -4.60 1.22
CA VAL A 347 -16.07 -3.81 1.77
C VAL A 347 -15.61 -2.48 2.37
N GLY A 348 -14.38 -2.41 2.89
CA GLY A 348 -13.85 -1.18 3.48
C GLY A 348 -12.46 -1.34 4.09
N GLU A 349 -12.18 -0.55 5.15
CA GLU A 349 -10.93 -0.64 5.89
C GLU A 349 -10.87 -1.96 6.67
N PHE A 350 -9.95 -2.83 6.25
CA PHE A 350 -9.81 -4.18 6.78
C PHE A 350 -8.61 -4.34 7.72
N ALA A 351 -7.70 -3.37 7.73
CA ALA A 351 -6.55 -3.39 8.63
C ALA A 351 -6.13 -1.98 9.04
N PHE A 352 -5.52 -1.85 10.22
CA PHE A 352 -5.00 -0.58 10.71
C PHE A 352 -3.55 -0.71 11.13
N ALA A 353 -2.71 0.27 10.80
CA ALA A 353 -1.37 0.38 11.37
C ALA A 353 -1.09 1.81 11.84
N HIS A 354 -0.22 1.96 12.83
CA HIS A 354 0.22 3.29 13.24
C HIS A 354 1.37 3.80 12.36
N LYS A 355 1.16 4.90 11.64
CA LYS A 355 2.20 5.58 10.86
C LYS A 355 2.98 6.50 11.79
N TYR A 356 3.87 5.92 12.60
CA TYR A 356 4.65 6.63 13.62
C TYR A 356 5.30 7.93 13.16
N ARG A 357 5.89 7.98 11.96
CA ARG A 357 6.51 9.20 11.40
C ARG A 357 5.53 10.37 11.16
N ALA A 358 4.23 10.06 11.04
CA ALA A 358 3.16 11.02 10.83
C ALA A 358 2.26 11.16 12.07
N GLY A 359 2.47 10.36 13.12
CA GLY A 359 1.71 10.41 14.36
C GLY A 359 0.22 10.07 14.21
N ARG A 360 -0.15 9.24 13.23
CA ARG A 360 -1.56 8.88 12.98
C ARG A 360 -1.71 7.41 12.62
N LYS A 361 -2.87 6.84 12.93
CA LYS A 361 -3.32 5.55 12.36
C LYS A 361 -3.59 5.70 10.87
N VAL A 362 -3.34 4.64 10.13
CA VAL A 362 -3.65 4.50 8.71
C VAL A 362 -4.47 3.24 8.51
N GLY A 363 -5.64 3.37 7.89
CA GLY A 363 -6.47 2.25 7.48
C GLY A 363 -6.00 1.72 6.13
N PHE A 364 -6.02 0.42 5.94
CA PHE A 364 -5.77 -0.23 4.66
C PHE A 364 -7.08 -0.73 4.10
N THR A 365 -7.28 -0.45 2.82
CA THR A 365 -8.34 -1.05 2.02
C THR A 365 -7.71 -1.86 0.90
N ALA A 366 -8.35 -2.95 0.52
CA ALA A 366 -7.92 -3.81 -0.57
C ALA A 366 -9.15 -4.37 -1.26
N PRO A 367 -9.05 -4.70 -2.55
CA PRO A 367 -10.18 -5.26 -3.27
C PRO A 367 -10.37 -6.73 -2.84
N ARG A 368 -11.60 -7.25 -2.99
CA ARG A 368 -12.05 -8.54 -2.43
C ARG A 368 -11.19 -9.75 -2.81
N GLN A 369 -10.45 -9.64 -3.90
CA GLN A 369 -9.58 -10.69 -4.43
C GLN A 369 -8.51 -11.06 -3.42
N LEU A 370 -7.90 -10.08 -2.74
CA LEU A 370 -6.86 -10.30 -1.73
C LEU A 370 -7.35 -11.18 -0.57
N MET A 371 -8.66 -11.32 -0.36
CA MET A 371 -9.24 -12.10 0.72
C MET A 371 -8.80 -13.57 0.66
N LYS A 372 -8.79 -14.18 -0.53
CA LYS A 372 -8.41 -15.59 -0.70
C LYS A 372 -6.95 -15.81 -0.32
N GLU A 373 -6.05 -15.00 -0.87
CA GLU A 373 -4.62 -15.08 -0.58
C GLU A 373 -4.32 -14.78 0.88
N SER A 374 -5.05 -13.84 1.50
CA SER A 374 -4.91 -13.52 2.92
C SER A 374 -5.32 -14.68 3.81
N LYS A 375 -6.45 -15.34 3.54
CA LYS A 375 -6.88 -16.55 4.26
C LYS A 375 -5.86 -17.67 4.11
N THR A 376 -5.34 -17.90 2.91
CA THR A 376 -4.28 -18.90 2.67
C THR A 376 -3.00 -18.56 3.43
N TYR A 377 -2.60 -17.29 3.43
CA TYR A 377 -1.38 -16.86 4.14
C TYR A 377 -1.50 -17.04 5.65
N LEU A 378 -2.67 -16.71 6.24
CA LEU A 378 -2.88 -16.94 7.67
C LEU A 378 -2.80 -18.41 8.05
N LYS A 379 -3.38 -19.32 7.25
CA LYS A 379 -3.23 -20.77 7.45
C LYS A 379 -1.77 -21.21 7.37
N LEU A 380 -1.03 -20.68 6.40
CA LEU A 380 0.39 -20.97 6.25
C LEU A 380 1.21 -20.45 7.45
N ARG A 381 0.86 -19.26 7.95
CA ARG A 381 1.48 -18.66 9.13
C ARG A 381 1.19 -19.47 10.39
N GLU A 382 -0.03 -19.96 10.56
CA GLU A 382 -0.43 -20.85 11.65
C GLU A 382 0.31 -22.19 11.57
N TRP A 383 0.46 -22.77 10.38
CA TRP A 383 1.33 -23.93 10.18
C TRP A 383 2.77 -23.66 10.64
N ALA A 384 3.32 -22.49 10.30
CA ALA A 384 4.68 -22.13 10.71
C ALA A 384 4.79 -21.84 12.23
N PHE A 385 3.70 -21.42 12.85
CA PHE A 385 3.63 -21.13 14.29
C PHE A 385 4.02 -22.33 15.14
N GLY A 386 3.68 -23.55 14.69
CA GLY A 386 4.01 -24.81 15.36
C GLY A 386 5.51 -25.07 15.56
N PHE A 387 6.39 -24.30 14.92
CA PHE A 387 7.86 -24.43 15.04
C PHE A 387 8.51 -23.40 15.98
N GLY A 388 7.73 -22.49 16.57
CA GLY A 388 8.18 -21.53 17.58
C GLY A 388 8.67 -20.17 17.04
N PHE A 389 8.82 -19.21 17.97
CA PHE A 389 9.11 -17.80 17.69
C PHE A 389 10.34 -17.29 18.44
N HIS A 390 10.96 -16.25 17.88
CA HIS A 390 11.74 -15.28 18.65
C HIS A 390 10.79 -14.41 19.49
N GLU A 391 11.21 -14.07 20.71
CA GLU A 391 10.42 -13.29 21.66
C GLU A 391 9.93 -11.97 21.00
N ALA A 392 8.65 -11.64 21.20
CA ALA A 392 7.96 -10.46 20.67
C ALA A 392 7.61 -10.41 19.16
N CYS A 393 7.70 -11.50 18.38
CA CYS A 393 7.28 -11.49 16.97
C CYS A 393 5.97 -12.22 16.62
N GLU A 394 5.32 -12.85 17.61
CA GLU A 394 4.08 -13.64 17.47
C GLU A 394 2.88 -12.89 16.91
N ASP A 395 2.75 -11.58 17.14
CA ASP A 395 1.58 -10.83 16.71
C ASP A 395 1.78 -10.18 15.32
N PHE A 396 2.99 -10.15 14.77
CA PHE A 396 3.21 -9.52 13.44
C PHE A 396 2.64 -10.37 12.31
N LEU A 397 1.97 -9.73 11.34
CA LEU A 397 1.42 -10.40 10.16
C LEU A 397 2.53 -11.10 9.37
N PHE A 398 3.58 -10.37 9.02
CA PHE A 398 4.66 -10.87 8.17
C PHE A 398 5.85 -11.41 8.99
N VAL A 399 6.01 -12.72 8.99
CA VAL A 399 7.08 -13.45 9.68
C VAL A 399 7.82 -14.39 8.74
N LYS A 400 9.09 -14.66 9.05
CA LYS A 400 9.95 -15.58 8.30
C LYS A 400 10.78 -16.42 9.26
N PHE A 401 11.24 -17.58 8.82
CA PHE A 401 12.21 -18.36 9.57
C PHE A 401 13.60 -17.72 9.52
N GLY A 402 14.23 -17.60 10.69
CA GLY A 402 15.64 -17.26 10.87
C GLY A 402 16.56 -18.44 10.56
N MET A 403 17.87 -18.22 10.69
CA MET A 403 18.87 -19.29 10.50
C MET A 403 18.80 -20.36 11.60
N ASP A 404 18.24 -20.01 12.75
CA ASP A 404 18.06 -20.86 13.93
C ASP A 404 16.73 -21.64 13.91
N GLY A 405 15.98 -21.59 12.81
CA GLY A 405 14.74 -22.33 12.63
C GLY A 405 13.53 -21.75 13.37
N LYS A 406 13.68 -20.61 14.05
CA LYS A 406 12.57 -19.90 14.72
C LYS A 406 12.00 -18.80 13.84
N LEU A 407 10.71 -18.52 14.00
CA LEU A 407 10.09 -17.39 13.32
C LEU A 407 10.60 -16.07 13.89
N MET A 408 10.89 -15.13 12.99
CA MET A 408 11.28 -13.76 13.29
C MET A 408 10.51 -12.79 12.39
N ARG A 409 10.42 -11.54 12.82
CA ARG A 409 9.76 -10.48 12.06
C ARG A 409 10.41 -10.27 10.67
N GLN A 410 9.58 -10.13 9.65
CA GLN A 410 10.04 -9.78 8.30
C GLN A 410 10.66 -8.37 8.26
N GLN A 411 11.83 -8.25 7.63
CA GLN A 411 12.59 -7.00 7.52
C GLN A 411 12.63 -6.50 6.08
N ARG A 412 12.79 -5.18 5.89
CA ARG A 412 12.79 -4.54 4.55
C ARG A 412 13.82 -5.11 3.57
N SER A 413 14.99 -5.52 4.05
CA SER A 413 16.13 -5.98 3.24
C SER A 413 16.15 -7.49 3.01
N ALA A 414 15.21 -8.24 3.58
CA ALA A 414 15.33 -9.69 3.76
C ALA A 414 15.29 -10.53 2.47
N ALA A 415 14.95 -9.94 1.32
CA ALA A 415 14.51 -10.72 0.17
C ALA A 415 15.47 -10.82 -1.03
N ASN A 416 16.44 -9.90 -1.16
CA ASN A 416 17.29 -9.89 -2.35
C ASN A 416 18.09 -11.18 -2.52
N GLY A 417 18.53 -11.83 -1.42
CA GLY A 417 19.24 -13.10 -1.48
C GLY A 417 18.35 -14.31 -1.79
N LEU A 418 17.11 -14.31 -1.30
CA LEU A 418 16.15 -15.40 -1.44
C LEU A 418 15.67 -15.52 -2.90
N VAL A 419 15.34 -14.39 -3.51
CA VAL A 419 14.71 -14.32 -4.84
C VAL A 419 15.75 -14.43 -5.95
N LYS A 420 16.94 -13.83 -5.78
CA LYS A 420 18.04 -13.94 -6.76
C LYS A 420 18.48 -15.38 -7.00
N LYS A 421 18.39 -16.23 -5.97
CA LYS A 421 18.73 -17.66 -6.06
C LYS A 421 17.53 -18.53 -6.44
N SER A 422 16.34 -17.92 -6.54
CA SER A 422 15.11 -18.63 -6.84
C SER A 422 14.98 -18.84 -8.35
N PRO A 423 14.83 -20.09 -8.81
CA PRO A 423 14.63 -20.36 -10.23
C PRO A 423 13.33 -19.77 -10.78
N PHE A 424 12.32 -19.55 -9.92
CA PHE A 424 11.02 -18.99 -10.30
C PHE A 424 11.11 -17.56 -10.83
N PHE A 425 12.15 -16.83 -10.43
CA PHE A 425 12.36 -15.42 -10.79
C PHE A 425 13.47 -15.25 -11.83
N ARG A 426 13.96 -16.34 -12.44
CA ARG A 426 14.97 -16.27 -13.50
C ARG A 426 14.38 -15.54 -14.71
N GLY A 427 15.04 -14.47 -15.15
CA GLY A 427 14.56 -13.62 -16.25
C GLY A 427 13.43 -12.66 -15.86
N VAL A 428 12.98 -12.66 -14.60
CA VAL A 428 11.97 -11.72 -14.09
C VAL A 428 12.69 -10.56 -13.39
N LYS A 429 12.39 -9.33 -13.81
CA LYS A 429 12.95 -8.14 -13.17
C LYS A 429 12.34 -7.95 -11.78
N ILE A 430 13.19 -7.91 -10.76
CA ILE A 430 12.74 -7.79 -9.37
C ILE A 430 12.30 -6.36 -9.09
N ILE A 431 11.08 -6.21 -8.59
CA ILE A 431 10.47 -4.92 -8.26
C ILE A 431 10.68 -4.61 -6.78
N SER A 432 11.16 -3.40 -6.49
CA SER A 432 11.34 -2.98 -5.10
C SER A 432 9.97 -2.69 -4.43
N PRO A 433 9.82 -2.95 -3.11
CA PRO A 433 8.60 -2.59 -2.37
C PRO A 433 8.17 -1.13 -2.52
N LYS A 434 9.11 -0.20 -2.74
CA LYS A 434 8.83 1.22 -2.97
C LYS A 434 8.14 1.46 -4.32
N LEU A 435 8.55 0.71 -5.34
CA LEU A 435 8.02 0.83 -6.70
C LEU A 435 6.59 0.29 -6.82
N HIS A 436 6.22 -0.77 -6.06
CA HIS A 436 4.82 -1.23 -5.96
C HIS A 436 3.85 -0.11 -5.59
N ARG A 437 4.24 0.77 -4.67
CA ARG A 437 3.42 1.91 -4.25
C ARG A 437 3.32 2.99 -5.32
N GLN A 438 4.34 3.17 -6.15
CA GLN A 438 4.28 4.09 -7.28
C GLN A 438 3.33 3.53 -8.35
N ILE A 439 3.47 2.24 -8.69
CA ILE A 439 2.56 1.53 -9.60
C ILE A 439 1.11 1.61 -9.11
N ALA A 440 0.86 1.33 -7.83
CA ALA A 440 -0.47 1.46 -7.24
C ALA A 440 -0.97 2.92 -7.27
N SER A 441 -0.10 3.90 -7.05
CA SER A 441 -0.45 5.32 -7.15
C SER A 441 -0.91 5.68 -8.55
N ASP A 442 -0.16 5.27 -9.57
CA ASP A 442 -0.46 5.57 -10.97
C ASP A 442 -1.77 4.88 -11.39
N PHE A 443 -2.00 3.64 -10.94
CA PHE A 443 -3.27 2.94 -11.11
C PHE A 443 -4.45 3.69 -10.50
N PHE A 444 -4.36 4.08 -9.22
CA PHE A 444 -5.47 4.76 -8.54
C PHE A 444 -5.72 6.17 -9.09
N VAL A 445 -4.68 6.88 -9.56
CA VAL A 445 -4.86 8.17 -10.26
C VAL A 445 -5.73 7.99 -11.48
N ARG A 446 -5.49 6.95 -12.29
CA ARG A 446 -6.26 6.68 -13.50
C ARG A 446 -7.66 6.16 -13.18
N LYS A 447 -7.79 5.20 -12.27
CA LYS A 447 -9.08 4.64 -11.87
C LYS A 447 -10.01 5.66 -11.21
N SER A 448 -9.44 6.68 -10.59
CA SER A 448 -10.20 7.80 -10.00
C SER A 448 -10.42 8.97 -10.97
N SER A 449 -10.12 8.80 -12.26
CA SER A 449 -10.21 9.85 -13.29
C SER A 449 -9.49 11.14 -12.90
N GLY A 450 -8.31 11.01 -12.27
CA GLY A 450 -7.49 12.15 -11.84
C GLY A 450 -7.87 12.76 -10.49
N LYS A 451 -8.80 12.17 -9.72
CA LYS A 451 -9.21 12.69 -8.40
C LYS A 451 -8.13 12.47 -7.34
N ILE A 452 -7.24 13.45 -7.20
CA ILE A 452 -6.08 13.45 -6.29
C ILE A 452 -6.49 13.17 -4.82
N SER A 453 -7.66 13.61 -4.39
CA SER A 453 -8.18 13.37 -3.02
C SER A 453 -8.43 11.89 -2.74
N LEU A 454 -9.03 11.15 -3.68
CA LEU A 454 -9.25 9.69 -3.58
C LEU A 454 -7.93 8.93 -3.51
N VAL A 455 -7.00 9.30 -4.38
CA VAL A 455 -5.66 8.70 -4.43
C VAL A 455 -4.92 8.97 -3.12
N ALA A 456 -4.99 10.19 -2.60
CA ALA A 456 -4.36 10.55 -1.33
C ALA A 456 -4.93 9.74 -0.17
N ARG A 457 -6.25 9.54 -0.14
CA ARG A 457 -6.91 8.71 0.87
C ARG A 457 -6.50 7.23 0.74
N LYS A 458 -6.67 6.63 -0.44
CA LYS A 458 -6.31 5.23 -0.73
C LYS A 458 -4.84 4.93 -0.37
N LEU A 459 -3.94 5.83 -0.74
CA LEU A 459 -2.51 5.66 -0.45
C LEU A 459 -2.12 6.08 0.97
N ASN A 460 -3.01 6.64 1.79
CA ASN A 460 -2.67 7.20 3.10
C ASN A 460 -1.58 8.30 3.05
N ASN A 461 -1.65 9.14 2.02
CA ASN A 461 -0.81 10.31 1.78
C ASN A 461 -1.58 11.61 2.04
N SER A 462 -0.89 12.75 2.03
CA SER A 462 -1.55 14.04 1.91
C SER A 462 -1.81 14.37 0.43
N ILE A 463 -2.84 15.15 0.14
CA ILE A 463 -3.16 15.64 -1.21
C ILE A 463 -1.93 16.29 -1.85
N ALA A 464 -1.24 17.15 -1.10
CA ALA A 464 -0.01 17.80 -1.55
C ALA A 464 1.12 16.82 -1.92
N THR A 465 1.16 15.63 -1.31
CA THR A 465 2.17 14.61 -1.65
C THR A 465 1.82 13.94 -2.98
N VAL A 466 0.55 13.62 -3.21
CA VAL A 466 0.08 12.98 -4.44
C VAL A 466 0.14 13.95 -5.62
N ALA A 467 -0.30 15.20 -5.45
CA ALA A 467 -0.23 16.23 -6.48
C ALA A 467 1.20 16.44 -7.01
N ARG A 468 2.21 16.42 -6.12
CA ARG A 468 3.62 16.52 -6.52
C ARG A 468 4.11 15.33 -7.34
N SER A 469 3.57 14.15 -7.11
CA SER A 469 3.89 12.96 -7.90
C SER A 469 3.23 13.00 -9.28
N TYR A 470 2.09 13.68 -9.38
CA TYR A 470 1.29 13.80 -10.60
C TYR A 470 1.84 14.82 -11.62
N THR A 471 2.35 15.97 -11.18
CA THR A 471 2.84 17.05 -12.06
C THR A 471 4.12 16.74 -12.85
N GLY A 472 4.56 15.48 -12.94
CA GLY A 472 5.82 15.08 -13.56
C GLY A 472 5.76 13.83 -14.44
N MET A 473 4.57 13.43 -14.92
CA MET A 473 4.36 12.20 -15.69
C MET A 473 4.08 12.49 -17.18
N ASP A 474 4.71 11.73 -18.08
CA ASP A 474 4.21 11.48 -19.44
C ASP A 474 3.16 10.36 -19.34
N VAL A 475 1.89 10.77 -19.26
CA VAL A 475 0.80 9.94 -18.72
C VAL A 475 0.27 8.92 -19.73
N GLU A 476 0.37 9.17 -21.04
CA GLU A 476 -0.35 8.39 -22.06
C GLU A 476 0.33 7.07 -22.42
N SER A 477 1.66 7.07 -22.59
CA SER A 477 2.42 5.89 -23.04
C SER A 477 2.44 4.79 -21.99
N GLN A 478 2.61 5.15 -20.72
CA GLN A 478 2.51 4.23 -19.57
C GLN A 478 1.05 3.95 -19.16
N ALA A 479 0.05 4.61 -19.77
CA ALA A 479 -1.39 4.42 -19.50
C ALA A 479 -2.00 3.22 -20.16
N MET A 480 -1.70 3.02 -21.43
CA MET A 480 -2.28 1.90 -22.18
C MET A 480 -1.84 0.56 -21.58
N GLU A 481 -0.57 0.41 -21.22
CA GLU A 481 -0.04 -0.85 -20.68
C GLU A 481 -0.51 -1.16 -19.25
N MET A 482 -0.70 -0.16 -18.38
CA MET A 482 -1.10 -0.37 -16.97
C MET A 482 -2.62 -0.59 -16.84
N ASN A 483 -3.43 0.08 -17.68
CA ASN A 483 -4.85 -0.22 -17.82
C ASN A 483 -5.07 -1.62 -18.38
N HIS A 484 -4.22 -2.10 -19.28
CA HIS A 484 -4.24 -3.49 -19.71
C HIS A 484 -3.80 -4.45 -18.59
N PHE A 485 -2.76 -4.13 -17.80
CA PHE A 485 -2.33 -4.98 -16.67
C PHE A 485 -3.37 -5.16 -15.57
N TYR A 486 -3.89 -4.05 -15.02
CA TYR A 486 -4.93 -4.13 -14.00
C TYR A 486 -6.29 -4.43 -14.63
N GLY A 487 -6.51 -4.11 -15.90
CA GLY A 487 -7.67 -4.50 -16.68
C GLY A 487 -7.73 -6.01 -16.87
N GLU A 488 -6.69 -6.68 -17.35
CA GLU A 488 -6.62 -8.14 -17.48
C GLU A 488 -6.66 -8.86 -16.13
N LEU A 489 -5.98 -8.31 -15.11
CA LEU A 489 -6.03 -8.86 -13.75
C LEU A 489 -7.44 -8.67 -13.17
N ALA A 490 -8.05 -7.49 -13.34
CA ALA A 490 -9.41 -7.20 -12.93
C ALA A 490 -10.44 -7.88 -13.84
N GLU A 491 -10.17 -8.23 -15.10
CA GLU A 491 -11.10 -8.87 -16.03
C GLU A 491 -11.18 -10.37 -15.78
N ARG A 492 -10.03 -11.01 -15.50
CA ARG A 492 -10.00 -12.36 -14.90
C ARG A 492 -10.70 -12.45 -13.54
N ILE A 493 -11.01 -11.29 -12.96
CA ILE A 493 -11.58 -11.11 -11.65
C ILE A 493 -12.98 -10.47 -11.73
N ASN A 494 -13.37 -9.79 -12.80
CA ASN A 494 -14.67 -9.16 -13.05
C ASN A 494 -15.70 -10.21 -13.45
N SER A 495 -15.22 -11.43 -13.74
CA SER A 495 -15.99 -12.66 -13.60
C SER A 495 -16.42 -12.95 -12.14
N PHE A 496 -16.15 -12.08 -11.16
CA PHE A 496 -16.52 -12.30 -9.75
C PHE A 496 -18.03 -12.51 -9.57
N ASN A 497 -18.87 -11.80 -10.32
CA ASN A 497 -20.32 -11.98 -10.30
C ASN A 497 -20.84 -12.84 -11.46
N ARG A 498 -19.95 -13.49 -12.22
CA ARG A 498 -20.27 -14.28 -13.41
C ARG A 498 -19.81 -15.72 -13.30
N SER A 499 -20.48 -16.55 -14.08
CA SER A 499 -20.20 -17.98 -14.25
C SER A 499 -19.60 -18.26 -15.63
N THR A 500 -19.46 -17.23 -16.47
CA THR A 500 -19.00 -17.30 -17.87
C THR A 500 -18.20 -16.06 -18.25
N ASP A 501 -17.27 -16.22 -19.19
CA ASP A 501 -16.52 -15.14 -19.84
C ASP A 501 -17.24 -14.63 -21.11
N GLU A 502 -18.35 -15.28 -21.52
CA GLU A 502 -19.17 -14.87 -22.65
C GLU A 502 -20.15 -13.75 -22.27
N LEU A 503 -20.59 -12.98 -23.28
CA LEU A 503 -21.56 -11.91 -23.10
C LEU A 503 -22.91 -12.49 -22.66
N ILE A 504 -23.44 -12.00 -21.53
CA ILE A 504 -24.73 -12.46 -21.01
C ILE A 504 -25.82 -11.77 -21.84
N PRO A 505 -26.66 -12.52 -22.58
CA PRO A 505 -27.64 -11.93 -23.48
C PRO A 505 -28.65 -11.07 -22.73
N VAL A 506 -29.25 -10.12 -23.44
CA VAL A 506 -30.40 -9.33 -23.02
C VAL A 506 -31.51 -9.53 -24.05
N GLU A 507 -32.74 -9.66 -23.59
CA GLU A 507 -33.88 -9.83 -24.49
C GLU A 507 -34.24 -8.50 -25.14
N ILE A 508 -34.33 -8.50 -26.48
CA ILE A 508 -34.86 -7.37 -27.24
C ILE A 508 -36.38 -7.51 -27.28
N ALA A 509 -37.07 -6.64 -26.55
CA ALA A 509 -38.51 -6.68 -26.43
C ALA A 509 -39.19 -6.28 -27.75
N LYS A 510 -40.32 -6.94 -28.03
CA LYS A 510 -41.26 -6.52 -29.07
C LYS A 510 -42.43 -5.79 -28.44
N GLU A 511 -43.10 -4.98 -29.26
CA GLU A 511 -44.28 -4.23 -28.84
C GLU A 511 -45.39 -5.20 -28.36
N GLY A 512 -45.91 -4.95 -27.15
CA GLY A 512 -46.95 -5.78 -26.53
C GLY A 512 -46.47 -7.02 -25.77
N GLU A 513 -45.18 -7.37 -25.82
CA GLU A 513 -44.62 -8.56 -25.13
C GLU A 513 -43.92 -8.21 -23.80
N SER A 514 -43.92 -6.94 -23.39
CA SER A 514 -43.25 -6.48 -22.17
C SER A 514 -43.88 -5.23 -21.57
N GLN A 515 -43.57 -4.96 -20.30
CA GLN A 515 -43.98 -3.77 -19.57
C GLN A 515 -42.77 -2.86 -19.30
N ARG A 516 -42.93 -1.55 -19.53
CA ARG A 516 -41.91 -0.54 -19.26
C ARG A 516 -41.64 -0.39 -17.76
N THR A 517 -40.37 -0.17 -17.42
CA THR A 517 -39.87 0.04 -16.06
C THR A 517 -39.03 1.33 -15.99
N ALA A 518 -38.45 1.61 -14.81
CA ALA A 518 -37.56 2.76 -14.59
C ALA A 518 -36.20 2.68 -15.32
N VAL A 519 -35.80 1.47 -15.75
CA VAL A 519 -34.46 1.21 -16.29
C VAL A 519 -34.49 0.70 -17.72
N GLY A 520 -35.55 0.00 -18.09
CA GLY A 520 -35.80 -0.56 -19.43
C GLY A 520 -37.18 -1.18 -19.42
N SER A 521 -37.28 -2.47 -19.76
CA SER A 521 -38.55 -3.21 -19.79
C SER A 521 -38.48 -4.57 -19.10
N CYS A 522 -39.64 -5.18 -18.87
CA CYS A 522 -39.76 -6.49 -18.27
C CYS A 522 -40.75 -7.37 -19.04
N ASN A 523 -40.34 -8.56 -19.44
CA ASN A 523 -41.20 -9.52 -20.16
C ASN A 523 -42.00 -10.46 -19.23
N ASN A 524 -41.85 -10.32 -17.90
CA ASN A 524 -42.55 -11.14 -16.92
C ASN A 524 -43.99 -10.64 -16.68
N LEU A 525 -44.82 -10.76 -17.71
CA LEU A 525 -46.22 -10.35 -17.67
C LEU A 525 -47.07 -11.20 -16.72
N ASN A 526 -46.60 -12.41 -16.40
CA ASN A 526 -47.32 -13.38 -15.57
C ASN A 526 -47.02 -13.24 -14.06
N GLY A 527 -46.10 -12.35 -13.67
CA GLY A 527 -45.77 -12.10 -12.27
C GLY A 527 -44.96 -13.22 -11.59
N SER A 528 -44.18 -13.98 -12.35
CA SER A 528 -43.23 -14.96 -11.81
C SER A 528 -42.22 -14.29 -10.85
N PRO A 529 -41.66 -15.02 -9.86
CA PRO A 529 -40.59 -14.47 -9.04
C PRO A 529 -39.39 -14.02 -9.90
N PRO A 530 -38.74 -12.89 -9.58
CA PRO A 530 -37.56 -12.46 -10.32
C PRO A 530 -36.43 -13.47 -10.12
N LEU A 531 -35.79 -13.88 -11.21
CA LEU A 531 -34.72 -14.87 -11.22
C LEU A 531 -33.44 -14.28 -11.82
N ARG A 532 -32.29 -14.66 -11.27
CA ARG A 532 -30.97 -14.25 -11.77
C ARG A 532 -30.73 -14.85 -13.15
N ALA A 533 -30.36 -14.01 -14.12
CA ALA A 533 -30.07 -14.46 -15.48
C ALA A 533 -28.91 -15.47 -15.53
N LYS A 534 -29.04 -16.47 -16.40
CA LYS A 534 -27.97 -17.46 -16.65
C LYS A 534 -26.69 -16.76 -17.08
N GLY A 535 -25.58 -17.14 -16.47
CA GLY A 535 -24.27 -16.51 -16.68
C GLY A 535 -23.83 -15.62 -15.52
N PHE A 536 -24.73 -15.23 -14.61
CA PHE A 536 -24.35 -14.64 -13.32
C PHE A 536 -24.23 -15.71 -12.21
N ASN A 537 -23.47 -15.40 -11.16
CA ASN A 537 -23.30 -16.26 -9.97
C ASN A 537 -23.86 -15.57 -8.69
N ASP A 538 -23.74 -16.22 -7.54
CA ASP A 538 -24.32 -15.78 -6.25
C ASP A 538 -23.76 -14.45 -5.70
N LYS A 539 -22.74 -13.88 -6.34
CA LYS A 539 -22.17 -12.58 -6.00
C LYS A 539 -22.76 -11.44 -6.84
N ALA A 540 -23.56 -11.75 -7.86
CA ALA A 540 -24.35 -10.74 -8.56
C ALA A 540 -25.54 -10.29 -7.68
N PRO A 541 -25.95 -9.01 -7.76
CA PRO A 541 -27.12 -8.52 -7.06
C PRO A 541 -28.32 -9.46 -7.26
N GLU A 542 -28.99 -9.82 -6.16
CA GLU A 542 -30.19 -10.65 -6.22
C GLU A 542 -31.34 -9.83 -6.83
N PRO A 543 -31.95 -10.29 -7.94
CA PRO A 543 -33.07 -9.57 -8.55
C PRO A 543 -34.25 -9.42 -7.60
N LYS A 544 -34.74 -8.19 -7.44
CA LYS A 544 -35.92 -7.90 -6.63
C LYS A 544 -36.84 -6.92 -7.35
N CYS A 545 -38.07 -7.36 -7.60
CA CYS A 545 -39.10 -6.49 -8.19
C CYS A 545 -39.28 -5.22 -7.34
N GLY A 546 -39.37 -4.06 -7.99
CA GLY A 546 -39.43 -2.75 -7.34
C GLY A 546 -38.06 -2.16 -6.96
N THR A 547 -36.96 -2.91 -7.07
CA THR A 547 -35.59 -2.40 -6.92
C THR A 547 -34.92 -2.37 -8.28
N PHE A 548 -35.05 -1.22 -8.95
CA PHE A 548 -34.75 -1.05 -10.36
C PHE A 548 -33.28 -1.32 -10.72
N GLU A 549 -32.34 -1.11 -9.80
CA GLU A 549 -30.90 -1.36 -9.99
C GLU A 549 -30.60 -2.86 -10.15
N THR A 550 -31.42 -3.71 -9.51
CA THR A 550 -31.24 -5.17 -9.55
C THR A 550 -31.88 -5.81 -10.78
N CYS A 551 -32.78 -5.08 -11.48
CA CYS A 551 -33.42 -5.57 -12.70
C CYS A 551 -32.40 -5.90 -13.79
N LEU A 552 -31.27 -5.18 -13.86
CA LEU A 552 -30.20 -5.41 -14.85
C LEU A 552 -29.60 -6.83 -14.82
N PHE A 553 -29.80 -7.56 -13.72
CA PHE A 553 -29.30 -8.93 -13.48
C PHE A 553 -30.41 -9.99 -13.54
N CYS A 554 -31.66 -9.58 -13.80
CA CYS A 554 -32.83 -10.46 -13.90
C CYS A 554 -32.90 -11.13 -15.28
N GLU A 555 -33.35 -12.38 -15.33
CA GLU A 555 -33.61 -13.08 -16.60
C GLU A 555 -34.78 -12.48 -17.39
N HIS A 556 -35.70 -11.81 -16.68
CA HIS A 556 -36.87 -11.18 -17.27
C HIS A 556 -36.64 -9.73 -17.72
N PHE A 557 -35.40 -9.25 -17.60
CA PHE A 557 -35.07 -7.91 -18.06
C PHE A 557 -34.99 -7.88 -19.58
N ALA A 558 -35.76 -6.97 -20.16
CA ALA A 558 -35.83 -6.76 -21.59
C ALA A 558 -35.60 -5.29 -21.91
N VAL A 559 -35.26 -5.00 -23.15
CA VAL A 559 -35.01 -3.64 -23.63
C VAL A 559 -35.65 -3.45 -24.99
N HIS A 560 -36.36 -2.34 -25.18
CA HIS A 560 -36.77 -1.92 -26.52
C HIS A 560 -35.66 -1.11 -27.18
N THR A 561 -35.52 -1.22 -28.49
CA THR A 561 -34.53 -0.46 -29.27
C THR A 561 -35.05 0.93 -29.64
N ASP A 562 -35.68 1.63 -28.68
CA ASP A 562 -36.32 2.92 -28.86
C ASP A 562 -35.71 4.01 -27.98
N LEU A 563 -36.14 5.25 -28.20
CA LEU A 563 -35.65 6.42 -27.48
C LEU A 563 -35.86 6.26 -25.97
N GLU A 564 -37.02 5.76 -25.55
CA GLU A 564 -37.39 5.75 -24.13
C GLU A 564 -36.50 4.83 -23.29
N ASP A 565 -36.34 3.56 -23.67
CA ASP A 565 -35.55 2.61 -22.89
C ASP A 565 -34.05 2.94 -22.94
N MET A 566 -33.55 3.39 -24.09
CA MET A 566 -32.16 3.84 -24.21
C MET A 566 -31.88 5.09 -23.38
N HIS A 567 -32.82 6.05 -23.35
CA HIS A 567 -32.67 7.26 -22.56
C HIS A 567 -32.68 6.98 -21.05
N LYS A 568 -33.47 5.99 -20.59
CA LYS A 568 -33.46 5.51 -19.20
C LYS A 568 -32.13 4.86 -18.82
N LEU A 569 -31.62 3.92 -19.63
CA LEU A 569 -30.34 3.24 -19.38
C LEU A 569 -29.17 4.22 -19.28
N LEU A 570 -29.08 5.15 -20.23
CA LEU A 570 -28.01 6.15 -20.27
C LEU A 570 -28.14 7.18 -19.14
N SER A 571 -29.36 7.55 -18.75
CA SER A 571 -29.60 8.42 -17.60
C SER A 571 -29.24 7.73 -16.27
N LEU A 572 -29.61 6.46 -16.08
CA LEU A 572 -29.19 5.67 -14.92
C LEU A 572 -27.65 5.58 -14.83
N ARG A 573 -26.98 5.30 -15.95
CA ARG A 573 -25.51 5.27 -16.03
C ARG A 573 -24.91 6.58 -15.52
N LYS A 574 -25.49 7.73 -15.91
CA LYS A 574 -25.07 9.05 -15.43
C LYS A 574 -25.33 9.22 -13.93
N ALA A 575 -26.51 8.85 -13.43
CA ALA A 575 -26.86 8.94 -12.01
C ALA A 575 -25.91 8.12 -11.13
N LEU A 576 -25.57 6.89 -11.54
CA LEU A 576 -24.62 6.01 -10.85
C LEU A 576 -23.22 6.63 -10.80
N SER A 577 -22.77 7.24 -11.90
CA SER A 577 -21.47 7.94 -11.96
C SER A 577 -21.43 9.14 -11.00
N ILE A 578 -22.45 10.00 -10.98
CA ILE A 578 -22.48 11.17 -10.09
C ILE A 578 -22.60 10.74 -8.61
N THR A 579 -23.41 9.72 -8.32
CA THR A 579 -23.56 9.19 -6.96
C THR A 579 -22.23 8.65 -6.42
N SER A 580 -21.51 7.89 -7.25
CA SER A 580 -20.16 7.43 -6.92
C SER A 580 -19.21 8.59 -6.65
N ASP A 581 -19.31 9.66 -7.43
CA ASP A 581 -18.47 10.83 -7.32
C ASP A 581 -18.67 11.59 -6.00
N ILE A 582 -19.92 11.72 -5.55
CA ILE A 582 -20.28 12.35 -4.28
C ILE A 582 -19.84 11.48 -3.11
N ARG A 583 -20.15 10.17 -3.16
CA ARG A 583 -19.78 9.23 -2.11
C ARG A 583 -18.26 9.14 -1.95
N ASN A 584 -17.55 9.28 -3.07
CA ASN A 584 -16.11 9.33 -3.10
C ASN A 584 -15.54 8.10 -2.38
N ASP A 585 -15.94 6.89 -2.75
CA ASP A 585 -15.64 5.61 -2.07
C ASP A 585 -15.23 4.57 -3.14
N LEU A 586 -13.95 4.21 -3.15
CA LEU A 586 -13.37 3.40 -4.22
C LEU A 586 -13.83 1.94 -4.13
N GLU A 587 -13.96 1.40 -2.91
CA GLU A 587 -14.40 0.03 -2.67
C GLU A 587 -15.87 -0.16 -3.09
N HIS A 588 -16.74 0.78 -2.69
CA HIS A 588 -18.14 0.74 -3.13
C HIS A 588 -18.28 0.89 -4.65
N TYR A 589 -17.45 1.74 -5.26
CA TYR A 589 -17.42 1.85 -6.71
C TYR A 589 -17.08 0.50 -7.34
N GLU A 590 -16.07 -0.20 -6.85
CA GLU A 590 -15.62 -1.50 -7.39
C GLU A 590 -16.66 -2.62 -7.21
N GLU A 591 -17.30 -2.73 -6.06
CA GLU A 591 -18.18 -3.86 -5.75
C GLU A 591 -19.62 -3.69 -6.24
N VAL A 592 -20.10 -2.45 -6.34
CA VAL A 592 -21.53 -2.17 -6.57
C VAL A 592 -21.74 -1.37 -7.85
N VAL A 593 -21.05 -0.24 -7.99
CA VAL A 593 -21.30 0.69 -9.11
C VAL A 593 -20.69 0.16 -10.41
N GLN A 594 -19.46 -0.32 -10.37
CA GLN A 594 -18.71 -0.78 -11.54
C GLN A 594 -19.38 -1.99 -12.22
N PRO A 595 -19.87 -3.03 -11.51
CA PRO A 595 -20.63 -4.11 -12.14
C PRO A 595 -21.92 -3.65 -12.82
N MET A 596 -22.62 -2.66 -12.25
CA MET A 596 -23.83 -2.08 -12.86
C MET A 596 -23.51 -1.27 -14.10
N LEU A 597 -22.49 -0.41 -14.05
CA LEU A 597 -22.02 0.37 -15.21
C LEU A 597 -21.61 -0.57 -16.34
N TYR A 598 -20.84 -1.62 -16.03
CA TYR A 598 -20.43 -2.62 -17.00
C TYR A 598 -21.64 -3.34 -17.63
N ARG A 599 -22.63 -3.72 -16.82
CA ARG A 599 -23.85 -4.37 -17.33
C ARG A 599 -24.67 -3.43 -18.22
N ILE A 600 -24.79 -2.16 -17.86
CA ILE A 600 -25.47 -1.16 -18.70
C ILE A 600 -24.72 -1.01 -20.04
N ASP A 601 -23.39 -0.87 -20.00
CA ASP A 601 -22.58 -0.73 -21.21
C ASP A 601 -22.69 -1.99 -22.11
N GLU A 602 -22.74 -3.20 -21.54
CA GLU A 602 -23.03 -4.42 -22.30
C GLU A 602 -24.40 -4.38 -22.97
N ILE A 603 -25.45 -4.03 -22.24
CA ILE A 603 -26.84 -3.98 -22.76
C ILE A 603 -26.91 -2.95 -23.89
N VAL A 604 -26.38 -1.75 -23.64
CA VAL A 604 -26.35 -0.65 -24.60
C VAL A 604 -25.58 -1.06 -25.86
N ASN A 605 -24.39 -1.64 -25.73
CA ASN A 605 -23.62 -2.13 -26.87
C ASN A 605 -24.33 -3.25 -27.63
N THR A 606 -25.00 -4.17 -26.93
CA THR A 606 -25.81 -5.24 -27.55
C THR A 606 -26.94 -4.65 -28.39
N VAL A 607 -27.65 -3.65 -27.85
CA VAL A 607 -28.68 -2.92 -28.59
C VAL A 607 -28.07 -2.25 -29.81
N PHE A 608 -27.03 -1.43 -29.66
CA PHE A 608 -26.38 -0.71 -30.78
C PHE A 608 -25.80 -1.62 -31.88
N GLN A 609 -25.44 -2.86 -31.54
CA GLN A 609 -24.94 -3.85 -32.50
C GLN A 609 -26.05 -4.63 -33.21
N SER A 610 -27.28 -4.63 -32.68
CA SER A 610 -28.44 -5.23 -33.35
C SER A 610 -28.85 -4.46 -34.61
N GLU A 611 -29.55 -5.12 -35.54
CA GLU A 611 -30.02 -4.50 -36.80
C GLU A 611 -30.87 -3.24 -36.57
N ASN A 612 -31.60 -3.16 -35.45
CA ASN A 612 -32.49 -2.05 -35.11
C ASN A 612 -31.86 -0.98 -34.20
N GLY A 613 -30.71 -1.24 -33.57
CA GLY A 613 -30.15 -0.34 -32.56
C GLY A 613 -29.28 0.80 -33.07
N ARG A 614 -29.07 0.89 -34.38
CA ARG A 614 -28.57 2.12 -35.05
C ARG A 614 -29.71 3.05 -35.49
N SER A 615 -30.90 2.87 -34.93
CA SER A 615 -32.02 3.77 -35.20
C SER A 615 -31.70 5.19 -34.73
N THR A 616 -32.23 6.20 -35.43
CA THR A 616 -32.09 7.62 -35.07
C THR A 616 -32.51 7.87 -33.62
N ALA A 617 -33.48 7.12 -33.11
CA ALA A 617 -33.95 7.18 -31.73
C ALA A 617 -32.88 6.80 -30.68
N CYS A 618 -32.02 5.80 -30.98
CA CYS A 618 -30.95 5.40 -30.05
C CYS A 618 -29.80 6.40 -30.03
N GLU A 619 -29.49 7.00 -31.18
CA GLU A 619 -28.50 8.08 -31.29
C GLU A 619 -28.99 9.35 -30.59
N GLU A 620 -30.26 9.73 -30.80
CA GLU A 620 -30.91 10.84 -30.13
C GLU A 620 -30.91 10.67 -28.59
N ALA A 621 -31.16 9.46 -28.09
CA ALA A 621 -31.07 9.18 -26.65
C ALA A 621 -29.69 9.50 -26.07
N ARG A 622 -28.62 9.22 -26.83
CA ARG A 622 -27.24 9.48 -26.43
C ARG A 622 -26.96 10.98 -26.44
N ASP A 623 -27.30 11.66 -27.54
CA ASP A 623 -27.12 13.10 -27.68
C ASP A 623 -27.86 13.87 -26.58
N ASN A 624 -29.09 13.47 -26.26
CA ASN A 624 -29.88 14.08 -25.19
C ASN A 624 -29.15 14.01 -23.83
N VAL A 625 -28.64 12.85 -23.45
CA VAL A 625 -27.90 12.69 -22.17
C VAL A 625 -26.60 13.47 -22.17
N GLU A 626 -25.90 13.54 -23.31
CA GLU A 626 -24.68 14.33 -23.46
C GLU A 626 -24.94 15.83 -23.33
N MET A 627 -26.06 16.31 -23.86
CA MET A 627 -26.53 17.70 -23.71
C MET A 627 -27.13 17.99 -22.32
N GLY A 628 -27.22 16.99 -21.44
CA GLY A 628 -27.75 17.13 -20.08
C GLY A 628 -29.28 17.03 -19.98
N TYR A 629 -29.96 16.61 -21.05
CA TYR A 629 -31.38 16.27 -21.04
C TYR A 629 -31.54 14.81 -20.63
N TYR A 630 -31.92 14.58 -19.38
CA TYR A 630 -32.10 13.23 -18.81
C TYR A 630 -33.55 12.77 -18.88
N ASN A 631 -33.76 11.46 -18.86
CA ASN A 631 -35.09 10.89 -18.77
C ASN A 631 -35.82 11.40 -17.52
N GLU A 632 -37.14 11.65 -17.63
CA GLU A 632 -37.96 12.25 -16.57
C GLU A 632 -37.83 11.53 -15.22
N HIS A 633 -37.74 10.20 -15.25
CA HIS A 633 -37.59 9.38 -14.04
C HIS A 633 -36.30 9.73 -13.27
N TRP A 634 -35.21 10.01 -13.98
CA TRP A 634 -33.87 10.22 -13.43
C TRP A 634 -33.49 11.69 -13.26
N ALA A 635 -34.11 12.58 -14.02
CA ALA A 635 -33.74 13.99 -14.09
C ALA A 635 -33.70 14.67 -12.71
N ARG A 636 -34.73 14.46 -11.87
CA ARG A 636 -34.80 15.07 -10.53
C ARG A 636 -33.69 14.57 -9.60
N LEU A 637 -33.42 13.27 -9.61
CA LEU A 637 -32.34 12.68 -8.81
C LEU A 637 -30.98 13.24 -9.27
N ILE A 638 -30.72 13.23 -10.58
CA ILE A 638 -29.49 13.73 -11.15
C ILE A 638 -29.29 15.22 -10.82
N GLN A 639 -30.33 16.05 -10.93
CA GLN A 639 -30.26 17.46 -10.59
C GLN A 639 -29.94 17.69 -9.10
N SER A 640 -30.58 16.92 -8.21
CA SER A 640 -30.26 16.95 -6.78
C SER A 640 -28.81 16.57 -6.52
N LEU A 641 -28.33 15.48 -7.14
CA LEU A 641 -26.94 15.02 -6.98
C LEU A 641 -25.94 16.07 -7.51
N LEU A 642 -26.20 16.68 -8.67
CA LEU A 642 -25.35 17.74 -9.23
C LEU A 642 -25.26 18.96 -8.30
N SER A 643 -26.37 19.34 -7.66
CA SER A 643 -26.37 20.45 -6.70
C SER A 643 -25.53 20.16 -5.44
N GLN A 644 -25.56 18.92 -4.95
CA GLN A 644 -24.75 18.48 -3.80
C GLN A 644 -23.26 18.44 -4.16
N SER A 645 -22.92 17.98 -5.36
CA SER A 645 -21.55 17.97 -5.86
C SER A 645 -20.93 19.38 -5.85
N LEU A 646 -21.68 20.39 -6.31
CA LEU A 646 -21.25 21.80 -6.31
C LEU A 646 -21.03 22.36 -4.89
N ALA A 647 -21.84 21.96 -3.90
CA ALA A 647 -21.70 22.42 -2.52
C ALA A 647 -20.44 21.86 -1.82
N THR A 648 -20.04 20.62 -2.14
CA THR A 648 -18.86 19.98 -1.55
C THR A 648 -17.51 20.48 -2.09
N GLY A 649 -17.50 21.20 -3.21
CA GLY A 649 -16.30 21.82 -3.80
C GLY A 649 -15.83 23.13 -3.14
N GLY A 650 -16.59 23.65 -2.15
CA GLY A 650 -16.38 24.97 -1.54
C GLY A 650 -15.59 25.00 -0.22
N THR A 651 -15.19 23.86 0.33
CA THR A 651 -14.39 23.79 1.57
C THR A 651 -13.11 23.00 1.31
N VAL A 652 -12.02 23.72 1.04
CA VAL A 652 -10.66 23.22 0.84
C VAL A 652 -9.82 23.46 2.08
#